data_AF-A0A1Q7J3Q7-F1
#
_entry.id   AF-A0A1Q7J3Q7-F1
#
_cell.length_a   1.000
_cell.length_b   1.000
_cell.length_c   1.000
_cell.angle_alpha   90.00
_cell.angle_beta   90.00
_cell.angle_gamma   90.00
#
_symmetry.space_group_name_H-M   'P 1'
#
loop_
_entity.id
_entity.type
_entity.pdbx_description
1 polymer ?
#
loop_
_entity_poly.entity_id
_entity_poly.type
_entity_poly.pdbx_seq_one_letter_code
_entity_poly.pdbx_strand_id
1 'polypeptide(L)'
;MSPSSLARTAAAVLAGALFTTCRDNQGPKWPLEARQLLTPSSATSPGPVTLVGAGNIARCDRTNDEATANLLDGIPGTVFALGDAAYPNGTATNYANCYNLSWGRHKSRTYPALGNHDYDSSATAVGYFGYFGVAAGDPTKGYYSYDLGTWHVIVLNSNDTYVSTAAGWTQEQWLKTDLAATTKQCVLAMWHRPRFYSTTSSTFSPSGSVKPFWDDLYAAGADLVVNAHMRDYERFAPQTPSGAGDAVNGIREIIVGTGGEGLDSPNTLVIPNSEVQISGVYGVLSLTLGDGTYSWQFIPVAGQTGTDSGNGTCHHAAPVAPATPFVSAGPDLWTHPLDTLKLSVTFSDPGSNDAPWAYAITWGDGGSSTGITSSRSTPITASHVYTALGLDSIRVSVANSPGLTGWDTVAVQVVAPATQVVFVGAGDIADCTKTGDSLTANLLDTIPGTVFVAGDNAYPSGSSADYTNCYGPTWGRHKARTRPVPGNHEYSTPGATGYFGYFRAAAGDPAKGYYSYDLGDWHIVALNSSTAHGAGSPQETWLKADLAASTKRCTLAYMHHPLFSSGTMADTTERPLWQDLYAAGADVVVAGHDHNYQRFAPQTPTGVADPISGIREFVAGMGGAGLYTLGAPLPNSQVQSDQALGVLKLTLSASGYDWKFIPVAGKTFMDAGSGTCHDAPSAGNRAPTAAPGGPYPGSEGTVLSFDASGSSDPDGDALSYNWSFGDGSAGSGVKPSHTYANNAVYTVTLTVTDARGASSAPGTTTATIANAGPTVNAGPNQTVTAGSALTVSANFSDPGVNDAPWSYAFDLGDGSPQTAGSTTSQAAPVTATHTYQTAGNYTVQVTVTDRDGASGLGAKSVTVSAAAATATLVGAGTVASCGSTGDEATAAIIDATPGTVFTLGDNVYPSGSLTNYQNCYNPSWGRHKARTAPALGNHEYDTTPTAADYFTYFGAAAGDPTKGYYGFDLGAWHIVALNSDVSMSAGSPQEQWLRADLAAHAQRCSLAYWHHPRFSSGSTHGSMAQAQPLWQALYDAGAEIVLSGHEHNYERFAPQTPSGAPDLARGIREFVVGTGGGAGAYPFGTPIANSEVRITGVNGVLKLALGDGTYAWQFIPVAGQTATDSGSGTCH
;
A
#
# COMPACT_ATOMS: atom_id res chain seq x y z
N MET A 1 22.24 47.41 15.55
CA MET A 1 23.26 48.47 15.49
C MET A 1 24.44 47.94 14.68
N SER A 2 24.46 48.30 13.39
CA SER A 2 25.66 48.30 12.52
C SER A 2 26.59 49.45 12.96
N PRO A 3 27.90 49.52 12.59
CA PRO A 3 28.36 49.34 11.19
C PRO A 3 29.78 48.72 10.99
N SER A 4 30.00 48.06 9.83
CA SER A 4 30.86 48.48 8.69
C SER A 4 32.38 48.23 8.88
N SER A 5 33.21 47.80 7.92
CA SER A 5 33.08 47.46 6.49
C SER A 5 34.50 47.21 5.91
N LEU A 6 34.58 46.38 4.84
CA LEU A 6 35.58 46.40 3.72
C LEU A 6 37.05 46.04 4.04
N ALA A 7 37.89 45.48 3.16
CA ALA A 7 37.83 44.64 1.95
C ALA A 7 39.30 44.49 1.46
N ARG A 8 39.68 43.30 0.93
CA ARG A 8 40.59 42.98 -0.21
C ARG A 8 41.91 43.79 -0.37
N THR A 9 43.10 43.27 -0.74
CA THR A 9 43.42 42.38 -1.88
C THR A 9 44.94 42.06 -1.89
N ALA A 10 45.26 40.80 -2.21
CA ALA A 10 46.32 40.24 -3.08
C ALA A 10 47.70 40.93 -3.34
N ALA A 11 48.75 40.14 -3.08
CA ALA A 11 49.69 39.51 -4.03
C ALA A 11 50.94 40.21 -4.64
N ALA A 12 51.95 39.33 -4.80
CA ALA A 12 53.06 39.28 -5.77
C ALA A 12 54.39 39.95 -5.32
N VAL A 13 55.60 39.38 -5.47
CA VAL A 13 56.25 38.82 -6.69
C VAL A 13 57.58 38.09 -6.36
N LEU A 14 57.73 36.91 -6.99
CA LEU A 14 58.88 36.23 -7.65
C LEU A 14 60.17 35.66 -6.99
N ALA A 15 60.48 34.47 -7.56
CA ALA A 15 61.77 33.87 -7.98
C ALA A 15 62.51 33.02 -6.92
N GLY A 16 62.93 31.77 -7.17
CA GLY A 16 62.89 30.89 -8.34
C GLY A 16 63.86 29.71 -8.15
N ALA A 17 63.53 28.57 -8.78
CA ALA A 17 64.42 27.48 -9.24
C ALA A 17 65.02 26.43 -8.24
N LEU A 18 64.39 25.23 -8.31
CA LEU A 18 64.95 23.91 -8.75
C LEU A 18 65.72 22.93 -7.80
N PHE A 19 65.21 21.68 -7.84
CA PHE A 19 65.77 20.33 -7.59
C PHE A 19 65.74 19.65 -6.18
N THR A 20 64.86 18.64 -6.08
CA THR A 20 65.00 17.21 -5.60
C THR A 20 66.36 16.78 -4.99
N THR A 21 66.52 15.90 -3.98
CA THR A 21 65.74 14.79 -3.36
C THR A 21 66.32 14.46 -1.95
N CYS A 22 65.54 13.82 -1.07
CA CYS A 22 65.90 13.42 0.30
C CYS A 22 66.68 12.09 0.40
N ARG A 23 67.45 11.95 1.50
CA ARG A 23 68.14 10.73 2.00
C ARG A 23 67.95 10.56 3.52
N ASP A 24 67.92 9.29 3.94
CA ASP A 24 68.44 8.65 5.17
C ASP A 24 67.75 8.72 6.56
N ASN A 25 67.19 7.55 6.94
CA ASN A 25 67.59 6.60 8.00
C ASN A 25 68.09 7.03 9.42
N GLN A 26 67.27 6.62 10.40
CA GLN A 26 67.55 5.75 11.58
C GLN A 26 68.34 6.24 12.82
N GLY A 27 67.56 6.55 13.88
CA GLY A 27 67.66 6.06 15.29
C GLY A 27 68.68 6.72 16.26
N PRO A 28 68.67 6.43 17.60
CA PRO A 28 67.60 5.85 18.45
C PRO A 28 67.50 6.41 19.93
N LYS A 29 66.45 5.97 20.67
CA LYS A 29 66.23 5.87 22.16
C LYS A 29 66.10 7.14 23.05
N TRP A 30 65.11 7.20 23.97
CA TRP A 30 65.18 7.57 25.43
C TRP A 30 63.85 7.25 26.17
N PRO A 31 63.83 6.99 27.51
CA PRO A 31 62.64 6.59 28.30
C PRO A 31 62.10 7.65 29.32
N LEU A 32 60.82 7.46 29.72
CA LEU A 32 60.10 7.83 30.97
C LEU A 32 60.18 9.26 31.56
N GLU A 33 59.07 10.02 31.55
CA GLU A 33 58.31 10.45 32.76
C GLU A 33 57.02 11.27 32.49
N ALA A 34 55.98 10.91 33.25
CA ALA A 34 54.81 11.64 33.78
C ALA A 34 53.96 12.65 32.95
N ARG A 35 52.72 12.19 32.72
CA ARG A 35 51.43 12.87 32.52
C ARG A 35 51.34 14.39 32.80
N GLN A 36 50.84 15.12 31.80
CA GLN A 36 49.86 16.18 32.00
C GLN A 36 48.70 16.00 30.99
N LEU A 37 47.47 16.01 31.50
CA LEU A 37 46.23 15.74 30.79
C LEU A 37 45.98 16.76 29.67
N LEU A 38 45.96 16.28 28.42
CA LEU A 38 45.29 16.92 27.29
C LEU A 38 44.23 15.96 26.76
N THR A 39 43.02 16.47 26.62
CA THR A 39 41.84 15.83 26.03
C THR A 39 42.17 15.19 24.67
N PRO A 40 41.68 13.98 24.35
CA PRO A 40 41.96 13.39 23.06
C PRO A 40 41.24 14.18 21.97
N SER A 41 42.05 14.71 21.05
CA SER A 41 41.67 14.98 19.67
C SER A 41 40.96 13.74 19.12
N SER A 42 39.82 13.96 18.45
CA SER A 42 39.05 12.98 17.71
C SER A 42 39.94 12.27 16.68
N ALA A 43 40.40 11.08 17.02
CA ALA A 43 41.00 10.15 16.06
C ALA A 43 39.92 9.77 15.05
N THR A 44 40.15 10.08 13.78
CA THR A 44 39.37 9.56 12.66
C THR A 44 39.41 8.03 12.69
N SER A 45 38.23 7.38 12.74
CA SER A 45 38.14 5.91 12.64
C SER A 45 38.77 5.45 11.31
N PRO A 46 39.58 4.38 11.28
CA PRO A 46 40.13 3.85 10.04
C PRO A 46 38.99 3.47 9.09
N GLY A 47 39.07 3.89 7.83
CA GLY A 47 38.09 3.50 6.82
C GLY A 47 38.03 1.97 6.62
N PRO A 48 36.98 1.47 5.95
CA PRO A 48 36.82 0.03 5.71
C PRO A 48 38.02 -0.55 4.95
N VAL A 49 38.39 -1.78 5.29
CA VAL A 49 39.56 -2.49 4.73
C VAL A 49 39.13 -3.73 3.96
N THR A 50 39.79 -4.02 2.84
CA THR A 50 39.47 -5.18 2.00
C THR A 50 40.33 -6.39 2.37
N LEU A 51 39.70 -7.55 2.51
CA LEU A 51 40.30 -8.87 2.70
C LEU A 51 39.78 -9.81 1.60
N VAL A 52 40.65 -10.29 0.71
CA VAL A 52 40.26 -11.04 -0.50
C VAL A 52 41.04 -12.34 -0.65
N GLY A 53 40.40 -13.44 -1.04
CA GLY A 53 41.12 -14.72 -1.11
C GLY A 53 40.26 -15.95 -1.38
N ALA A 54 40.93 -17.10 -1.32
CA ALA A 54 40.39 -18.44 -1.55
C ALA A 54 41.33 -19.48 -0.92
N GLY A 55 40.95 -20.76 -0.92
CA GLY A 55 41.85 -21.90 -0.63
C GLY A 55 41.81 -22.94 -1.75
N ASN A 56 42.56 -24.04 -1.58
CA ASN A 56 42.77 -25.06 -2.61
C ASN A 56 43.31 -24.44 -3.90
N ILE A 57 44.56 -23.98 -3.86
CA ILE A 57 45.05 -22.96 -4.80
C ILE A 57 45.79 -23.58 -5.98
N ALA A 58 47.08 -23.90 -5.84
CA ALA A 58 47.93 -24.10 -7.01
C ALA A 58 48.21 -25.58 -7.32
N ARG A 59 48.19 -25.90 -8.62
CA ARG A 59 48.62 -27.18 -9.16
C ARG A 59 49.52 -26.99 -10.36
N CYS A 60 50.61 -27.75 -10.40
CA CYS A 60 51.63 -27.63 -11.43
C CYS A 60 51.20 -28.14 -12.81
N ASP A 61 50.05 -28.81 -12.92
CA ASP A 61 49.56 -29.46 -14.14
C ASP A 61 48.43 -28.70 -14.85
N ARG A 62 48.06 -27.50 -14.38
CA ARG A 62 46.95 -26.67 -14.91
C ARG A 62 47.20 -25.19 -14.63
N THR A 63 46.31 -24.32 -15.11
CA THR A 63 46.43 -22.85 -15.01
C THR A 63 45.18 -22.18 -14.42
N ASN A 64 44.34 -22.93 -13.69
CA ASN A 64 43.10 -22.38 -13.12
C ASN A 64 43.40 -21.38 -11.98
N ASP A 65 44.47 -21.62 -11.25
CA ASP A 65 45.04 -20.75 -10.22
C ASP A 65 45.57 -19.42 -10.79
N GLU A 66 46.03 -19.41 -12.04
CA GLU A 66 46.37 -18.16 -12.74
C GLU A 66 45.12 -17.29 -12.98
N ALA A 67 43.99 -17.92 -13.29
CA ALA A 67 42.75 -17.20 -13.56
C ALA A 67 42.17 -16.54 -12.30
N THR A 68 42.28 -17.19 -11.14
CA THR A 68 41.89 -16.60 -9.84
C THR A 68 42.91 -15.57 -9.36
N ALA A 69 44.21 -15.76 -9.64
CA ALA A 69 45.23 -14.76 -9.35
C ALA A 69 45.04 -13.46 -10.15
N ASN A 70 44.55 -13.54 -11.41
CA ASN A 70 44.21 -12.38 -12.23
C ASN A 70 43.10 -11.51 -11.62
N LEU A 71 42.16 -12.12 -10.88
CA LEU A 71 41.15 -11.35 -10.14
C LEU A 71 41.80 -10.52 -9.04
N LEU A 72 42.78 -11.08 -8.33
CA LEU A 72 43.51 -10.39 -7.26
C LEU A 72 44.32 -9.19 -7.79
N ASP A 73 44.77 -9.21 -9.04
CA ASP A 73 45.55 -8.12 -9.65
C ASP A 73 44.75 -6.80 -9.71
N GLY A 74 43.42 -6.89 -9.84
CA GLY A 74 42.51 -5.73 -9.86
C GLY A 74 41.89 -5.38 -8.50
N ILE A 75 42.11 -6.17 -7.44
CA ILE A 75 41.48 -5.99 -6.13
C ILE A 75 42.54 -5.58 -5.09
N PRO A 76 42.58 -4.30 -4.67
CA PRO A 76 43.48 -3.86 -3.61
C PRO A 76 43.05 -4.44 -2.25
N GLY A 77 43.98 -4.54 -1.30
CA GLY A 77 43.71 -5.02 0.05
C GLY A 77 44.55 -6.21 0.48
N THR A 78 44.22 -6.80 1.63
CA THR A 78 44.92 -7.95 2.21
C THR A 78 44.46 -9.23 1.53
N VAL A 79 45.38 -10.13 1.19
CA VAL A 79 45.08 -11.43 0.58
C VAL A 79 45.08 -12.52 1.65
N PHE A 80 44.14 -13.46 1.59
CA PHE A 80 44.18 -14.67 2.41
C PHE A 80 44.27 -15.94 1.55
N ALA A 81 44.99 -16.96 2.03
CA ALA A 81 45.16 -18.25 1.34
C ALA A 81 44.84 -19.40 2.30
N LEU A 82 43.74 -20.13 2.08
CA LEU A 82 43.21 -21.08 3.07
C LEU A 82 43.59 -22.54 2.81
N GLY A 83 44.82 -22.90 3.16
CA GLY A 83 45.31 -24.27 3.10
C GLY A 83 45.41 -24.85 1.69
N ASP A 84 46.20 -25.91 1.57
CA ASP A 84 46.44 -26.63 0.32
C ASP A 84 46.87 -25.67 -0.79
N ALA A 85 47.74 -24.72 -0.41
CA ALA A 85 48.20 -23.68 -1.30
C ALA A 85 49.04 -24.25 -2.46
N ALA A 86 49.73 -25.37 -2.25
CA ALA A 86 50.47 -26.09 -3.28
C ALA A 86 50.17 -27.60 -3.25
N TYR A 87 49.63 -28.12 -4.35
CA TYR A 87 49.24 -29.54 -4.53
C TYR A 87 50.16 -30.24 -5.57
N PRO A 88 50.47 -31.56 -5.45
CA PRO A 88 49.93 -32.57 -4.53
C PRO A 88 50.51 -32.58 -3.12
N ASN A 89 51.56 -31.81 -2.86
CA ASN A 89 52.15 -31.70 -1.53
C ASN A 89 52.86 -30.35 -1.34
N GLY A 90 52.90 -29.85 -0.11
CA GLY A 90 53.51 -28.57 0.25
C GLY A 90 55.03 -28.58 0.28
N THR A 91 55.70 -29.11 -0.74
CA THR A 91 57.17 -29.05 -0.88
C THR A 91 57.63 -27.66 -1.29
N ALA A 92 58.86 -27.27 -0.92
CA ALA A 92 59.46 -26.02 -1.39
C ALA A 92 59.46 -25.90 -2.92
N THR A 93 59.61 -27.02 -3.63
CA THR A 93 59.54 -27.10 -5.09
C THR A 93 58.16 -26.74 -5.63
N ASN A 94 57.08 -27.29 -5.05
CA ASN A 94 55.72 -26.98 -5.54
C ASN A 94 55.31 -25.54 -5.21
N TYR A 95 55.74 -25.03 -4.05
CA TYR A 95 55.60 -23.61 -3.75
C TYR A 95 56.33 -22.73 -4.77
N ALA A 96 57.59 -23.05 -5.12
CA ALA A 96 58.37 -22.27 -6.07
C ALA A 96 57.89 -22.39 -7.53
N ASN A 97 57.39 -23.55 -7.94
CA ASN A 97 57.10 -23.83 -9.35
C ASN A 97 55.62 -23.70 -9.71
N CYS A 98 54.72 -23.62 -8.72
CA CYS A 98 53.28 -23.70 -8.97
C CYS A 98 52.60 -22.52 -8.29
N TYR A 99 52.61 -22.45 -6.96
CA TYR A 99 52.04 -21.30 -6.25
C TYR A 99 52.73 -19.97 -6.58
N ASN A 100 54.07 -19.97 -6.68
CA ASN A 100 54.83 -18.75 -6.91
C ASN A 100 54.57 -18.11 -8.28
N LEU A 101 54.21 -18.91 -9.28
CA LEU A 101 53.94 -18.42 -10.63
C LEU A 101 52.59 -17.70 -10.73
N SER A 102 51.59 -18.17 -9.97
CA SER A 102 50.26 -17.58 -9.91
C SER A 102 50.11 -16.64 -8.71
N TRP A 103 49.58 -17.14 -7.59
CA TRP A 103 49.24 -16.37 -6.39
C TRP A 103 50.46 -15.75 -5.68
N GLY A 104 51.67 -16.30 -5.88
CA GLY A 104 52.88 -15.82 -5.25
C GLY A 104 53.26 -14.38 -5.58
N ARG A 105 52.75 -13.81 -6.68
CA ARG A 105 52.92 -12.37 -6.97
C ARG A 105 52.23 -11.46 -5.94
N HIS A 106 51.27 -11.99 -5.19
CA HIS A 106 50.58 -11.30 -4.10
C HIS A 106 51.15 -11.61 -2.71
N LYS A 107 52.22 -12.40 -2.62
CA LYS A 107 52.82 -12.88 -1.36
C LYS A 107 53.07 -11.78 -0.32
N SER A 108 53.44 -10.57 -0.74
CA SER A 108 53.73 -9.46 0.18
C SER A 108 52.51 -8.97 0.97
N ARG A 109 51.31 -9.32 0.53
CA ARG A 109 50.03 -8.98 1.17
C ARG A 109 49.22 -10.22 1.55
N THR A 110 49.81 -11.43 1.49
CA THR A 110 49.11 -12.69 1.77
C THR A 110 49.30 -13.14 3.23
N TYR A 111 48.19 -13.45 3.89
CA TYR A 111 48.12 -14.14 5.18
C TYR A 111 47.61 -15.57 4.97
N PRO A 112 48.49 -16.57 5.08
CA PRO A 112 48.15 -17.95 4.77
C PRO A 112 47.68 -18.74 6.01
N ALA A 113 46.87 -19.76 5.77
CA ALA A 113 46.51 -20.81 6.73
C ALA A 113 46.97 -22.18 6.23
N LEU A 114 47.25 -23.10 7.15
CA LEU A 114 47.71 -24.46 6.83
C LEU A 114 46.56 -25.40 6.42
N GLY A 115 46.78 -26.18 5.37
CA GLY A 115 45.90 -27.25 4.90
C GLY A 115 46.45 -28.65 5.15
N ASN A 116 45.83 -29.64 4.54
CA ASN A 116 46.21 -31.05 4.67
C ASN A 116 47.48 -31.35 3.89
N HIS A 117 47.50 -30.96 2.61
CA HIS A 117 48.57 -31.24 1.67
C HIS A 117 49.86 -30.46 2.00
N ASP A 118 49.77 -29.42 2.83
CA ASP A 118 50.94 -28.72 3.36
C ASP A 118 51.80 -29.62 4.28
N TYR A 119 51.19 -30.61 4.93
CA TYR A 119 51.87 -31.58 5.80
C TYR A 119 52.35 -32.84 5.08
N ASP A 120 51.88 -33.11 3.87
CA ASP A 120 52.18 -34.36 3.15
C ASP A 120 53.68 -34.55 2.86
N SER A 121 54.44 -33.43 2.83
CA SER A 121 55.89 -33.46 2.64
C SER A 121 56.71 -33.36 3.93
N SER A 122 56.08 -32.99 5.05
CA SER A 122 56.73 -32.84 6.36
C SER A 122 55.70 -32.70 7.49
N ALA A 123 55.92 -33.42 8.60
CA ALA A 123 55.10 -33.30 9.81
C ALA A 123 55.14 -31.90 10.46
N THR A 124 56.07 -31.03 10.05
CA THR A 124 56.17 -29.63 10.50
C THR A 124 55.92 -28.61 9.39
N ALA A 125 55.37 -29.04 8.24
CA ALA A 125 55.03 -28.18 7.10
C ALA A 125 56.17 -27.25 6.64
N VAL A 126 57.39 -27.80 6.53
CA VAL A 126 58.62 -27.02 6.25
C VAL A 126 58.53 -26.20 4.95
N GLY A 127 57.88 -26.72 3.89
CA GLY A 127 57.73 -25.98 2.64
C GLY A 127 56.82 -24.76 2.77
N TYR A 128 55.72 -24.87 3.52
CA TYR A 128 54.80 -23.77 3.82
C TYR A 128 55.51 -22.64 4.59
N PHE A 129 56.14 -22.96 5.72
CA PHE A 129 56.84 -21.94 6.52
C PHE A 129 58.08 -21.39 5.81
N GLY A 130 58.79 -22.23 5.07
CA GLY A 130 59.93 -21.81 4.25
C GLY A 130 59.52 -20.84 3.14
N TYR A 131 58.34 -21.01 2.56
CA TYR A 131 57.82 -20.11 1.53
C TYR A 131 57.26 -18.82 2.14
N PHE A 132 56.26 -18.88 3.02
CA PHE A 132 55.57 -17.68 3.51
C PHE A 132 56.33 -16.91 4.61
N GLY A 133 57.29 -17.53 5.28
CA GLY A 133 58.10 -16.88 6.30
C GLY A 133 57.25 -16.31 7.44
N VAL A 134 57.53 -15.08 7.85
CA VAL A 134 56.86 -14.43 9.00
C VAL A 134 55.35 -14.25 8.82
N ALA A 135 54.85 -14.21 7.59
CA ALA A 135 53.41 -14.10 7.32
C ALA A 135 52.64 -15.36 7.76
N ALA A 136 53.30 -16.51 7.82
CA ALA A 136 52.72 -17.77 8.28
C ALA A 136 52.67 -17.93 9.81
N GLY A 137 53.10 -16.90 10.56
CA GLY A 137 53.16 -16.93 12.01
C GLY A 137 54.33 -17.75 12.56
N ASP A 138 54.26 -18.12 13.84
CA ASP A 138 55.30 -18.88 14.52
C ASP A 138 55.34 -20.33 14.01
N PRO A 139 56.44 -20.79 13.39
CA PRO A 139 56.57 -22.14 12.84
C PRO A 139 56.52 -23.25 13.90
N THR A 140 56.65 -22.91 15.18
CA THR A 140 56.49 -23.86 16.29
C THR A 140 55.02 -24.06 16.71
N LYS A 141 54.13 -23.19 16.23
CA LYS A 141 52.71 -23.18 16.60
C LYS A 141 51.79 -23.51 15.43
N GLY A 142 51.99 -22.83 14.29
CA GLY A 142 51.14 -22.97 13.11
C GLY A 142 49.76 -22.31 13.20
N TYR A 143 49.58 -21.38 14.14
CA TYR A 143 48.42 -20.51 14.32
C TYR A 143 48.86 -19.14 14.85
N TYR A 144 48.11 -18.09 14.53
CA TYR A 144 48.43 -16.71 14.87
C TYR A 144 47.20 -15.80 14.73
N SER A 145 47.30 -14.55 15.18
CA SER A 145 46.26 -13.53 15.03
C SER A 145 46.88 -12.19 14.63
N TYR A 146 46.09 -11.31 14.04
CA TYR A 146 46.48 -9.94 13.68
C TYR A 146 45.25 -9.03 13.61
N ASP A 147 45.46 -7.74 13.75
CA ASP A 147 44.40 -6.76 13.56
C ASP A 147 44.42 -6.21 12.13
N LEU A 148 43.25 -6.17 11.50
CA LEU A 148 43.05 -5.59 10.18
C LEU A 148 41.97 -4.51 10.27
N GLY A 149 42.40 -3.25 10.30
CA GLY A 149 41.50 -2.12 10.57
C GLY A 149 40.85 -2.22 11.96
N THR A 150 39.53 -2.25 11.98
CA THR A 150 38.69 -2.40 13.18
C THR A 150 38.41 -3.86 13.56
N TRP A 151 38.93 -4.82 12.79
CA TRP A 151 38.70 -6.25 12.97
C TRP A 151 39.90 -6.96 13.60
N HIS A 152 39.61 -7.97 14.41
CA HIS A 152 40.58 -8.94 14.87
C HIS A 152 40.47 -10.21 14.03
N VAL A 153 41.56 -10.61 13.39
CA VAL A 153 41.62 -11.75 12.48
C VAL A 153 42.44 -12.87 13.11
N ILE A 154 41.85 -14.05 13.20
CA ILE A 154 42.45 -15.24 13.82
C ILE A 154 42.69 -16.30 12.74
N VAL A 155 43.90 -16.85 12.71
CA VAL A 155 44.31 -17.91 11.76
C VAL A 155 44.64 -19.18 12.54
N LEU A 156 43.86 -20.24 12.31
CA LEU A 156 43.94 -21.51 13.05
C LEU A 156 44.42 -22.67 12.19
N ASN A 157 45.00 -23.67 12.84
CA ASN A 157 45.33 -24.96 12.23
C ASN A 157 44.25 -25.99 12.51
N SER A 158 43.61 -26.47 11.44
CA SER A 158 42.52 -27.45 11.51
C SER A 158 42.96 -28.90 11.25
N ASN A 159 44.27 -29.15 11.13
CA ASN A 159 44.81 -30.50 10.94
C ASN A 159 45.15 -31.15 12.29
N ASP A 160 44.13 -31.77 12.90
CA ASP A 160 44.19 -32.43 14.23
C ASP A 160 45.21 -33.59 14.31
N THR A 161 45.75 -34.05 13.18
CA THR A 161 46.83 -35.06 13.16
C THR A 161 48.15 -34.49 13.66
N TYR A 162 48.42 -33.21 13.39
CA TYR A 162 49.71 -32.56 13.66
C TYR A 162 49.61 -31.46 14.71
N VAL A 163 48.48 -30.74 14.75
CA VAL A 163 48.20 -29.71 15.76
C VAL A 163 46.80 -29.95 16.29
N SER A 164 46.69 -30.34 17.55
CA SER A 164 45.39 -30.76 18.08
C SER A 164 44.38 -29.61 18.13
N THR A 165 43.14 -29.92 17.77
CA THR A 165 41.98 -29.03 17.82
C THR A 165 41.05 -29.33 19.00
N ALA A 166 41.40 -30.33 19.83
CA ALA A 166 40.59 -30.76 20.97
C ALA A 166 40.59 -29.74 22.11
N ALA A 167 39.49 -29.70 22.87
CA ALA A 167 39.33 -28.81 24.02
C ALA A 167 40.45 -29.02 25.06
N GLY A 168 41.01 -27.93 25.57
CA GLY A 168 42.08 -27.95 26.57
C GLY A 168 43.50 -28.17 26.02
N TRP A 169 43.66 -28.29 24.70
CA TRP A 169 44.99 -28.33 24.06
C TRP A 169 45.55 -26.93 23.82
N THR A 170 46.86 -26.85 23.55
CA THR A 170 47.62 -25.60 23.51
C THR A 170 47.06 -24.56 22.53
N GLN A 171 46.59 -24.98 21.35
CA GLN A 171 45.99 -24.08 20.36
C GLN A 171 44.64 -23.53 20.82
N GLU A 172 43.79 -24.36 21.41
CA GLU A 172 42.47 -23.95 21.92
C GLU A 172 42.59 -23.03 23.15
N GLN A 173 43.52 -23.32 24.06
CA GLN A 173 43.82 -22.44 25.19
C GLN A 173 44.41 -21.10 24.76
N TRP A 174 45.24 -21.12 23.71
CA TRP A 174 45.75 -19.90 23.09
C TRP A 174 44.60 -19.07 22.47
N LEU A 175 43.70 -19.71 21.71
CA LEU A 175 42.53 -19.05 21.12
C LEU A 175 41.69 -18.32 22.18
N LYS A 176 41.39 -18.97 23.31
CA LYS A 176 40.69 -18.34 24.44
C LYS A 176 41.42 -17.11 24.98
N THR A 177 42.75 -17.21 25.09
CA THR A 177 43.59 -16.12 25.60
C THR A 177 43.63 -14.95 24.63
N ASP A 178 43.71 -15.24 23.33
CA ASP A 178 43.72 -14.27 22.24
C ASP A 178 42.38 -13.52 22.13
N LEU A 179 41.26 -14.26 22.14
CA LEU A 179 39.90 -13.72 22.19
C LEU A 179 39.64 -12.88 23.45
N ALA A 180 40.21 -13.26 24.60
CA ALA A 180 40.08 -12.45 25.82
C ALA A 180 40.96 -11.19 25.79
N ALA A 181 42.02 -11.17 24.98
CA ALA A 181 42.95 -10.05 24.89
C ALA A 181 42.54 -9.01 23.84
N THR A 182 41.74 -9.39 22.83
CA THR A 182 41.34 -8.47 21.78
C THR A 182 40.37 -7.39 22.30
N THR A 183 40.57 -6.16 21.83
CA THR A 183 39.67 -5.02 22.10
C THR A 183 38.83 -4.66 20.89
N LYS A 184 38.91 -5.44 19.81
CA LYS A 184 38.15 -5.20 18.58
C LYS A 184 36.73 -5.73 18.76
N GLN A 185 35.76 -5.01 18.20
CA GLN A 185 34.34 -5.38 18.31
C GLN A 185 33.93 -6.46 17.31
N CYS A 186 34.75 -6.67 16.26
CA CYS A 186 34.48 -7.62 15.20
C CYS A 186 35.60 -8.65 15.13
N VAL A 187 35.24 -9.93 15.05
CA VAL A 187 36.18 -11.05 14.98
C VAL A 187 35.89 -11.91 13.75
N LEU A 188 36.93 -12.12 12.94
CA LEU A 188 36.94 -13.07 11.83
C LEU A 188 37.96 -14.16 12.11
N ALA A 189 37.58 -15.42 11.92
CA ALA A 189 38.48 -16.55 12.02
C ALA A 189 38.60 -17.28 10.69
N MET A 190 39.80 -17.77 10.36
CA MET A 190 40.09 -18.46 9.12
C MET A 190 40.95 -19.70 9.34
N TRP A 191 40.59 -20.80 8.67
CA TRP A 191 41.36 -22.06 8.64
C TRP A 191 40.90 -22.93 7.48
N HIS A 192 41.43 -24.15 7.33
CA HIS A 192 41.16 -24.96 6.14
C HIS A 192 39.87 -25.83 6.23
N ARG A 193 39.76 -26.76 7.20
CA ARG A 193 38.63 -27.73 7.30
C ARG A 193 37.36 -27.14 7.93
N PRO A 194 36.24 -27.05 7.19
CA PRO A 194 35.00 -26.47 7.69
C PRO A 194 34.32 -27.33 8.77
N ARG A 195 33.43 -26.69 9.53
CA ARG A 195 32.55 -27.39 10.46
C ARG A 195 31.30 -27.89 9.75
N PHE A 196 30.65 -26.98 9.04
CA PHE A 196 29.41 -27.24 8.32
C PHE A 196 29.71 -27.17 6.83
N TYR A 197 29.33 -28.20 6.08
CA TYR A 197 29.39 -28.22 4.64
C TYR A 197 28.39 -29.19 4.02
N SER A 198 27.93 -28.90 2.81
CA SER A 198 27.14 -29.82 2.01
C SER A 198 28.01 -30.81 1.23
N THR A 199 27.47 -31.96 0.86
CA THR A 199 28.26 -33.04 0.23
C THR A 199 27.51 -33.74 -0.89
N THR A 200 28.24 -34.53 -1.68
CA THR A 200 27.67 -35.62 -2.50
C THR A 200 27.60 -36.97 -1.77
N SER A 201 28.23 -37.08 -0.59
CA SER A 201 28.22 -38.28 0.26
C SER A 201 26.96 -38.34 1.15
N SER A 202 26.54 -39.56 1.51
CA SER A 202 25.35 -39.81 2.34
C SER A 202 25.57 -39.72 3.85
N THR A 203 26.80 -39.47 4.34
CA THR A 203 27.15 -39.66 5.75
C THR A 203 28.06 -38.58 6.36
N PHE A 204 28.11 -37.38 5.79
CA PHE A 204 29.02 -36.36 6.31
C PHE A 204 28.37 -34.99 6.54
N SER A 205 28.79 -34.33 7.65
CA SER A 205 28.43 -33.02 8.21
C SER A 205 27.41 -33.06 9.37
N PRO A 206 27.67 -32.39 10.53
CA PRO A 206 28.82 -31.51 10.82
C PRO A 206 30.10 -32.24 11.29
N SER A 207 31.27 -31.65 11.02
CA SER A 207 32.59 -32.17 11.48
C SER A 207 32.78 -31.97 12.99
N GLY A 208 33.23 -33.01 13.70
CA GLY A 208 33.51 -32.94 15.14
C GLY A 208 34.84 -32.29 15.51
N SER A 209 35.82 -32.33 14.60
CA SER A 209 37.23 -31.95 14.88
C SER A 209 37.40 -30.49 15.31
N VAL A 210 36.76 -29.55 14.62
CA VAL A 210 36.87 -28.11 14.90
C VAL A 210 35.74 -27.57 15.79
N LYS A 211 34.93 -28.45 16.39
CA LYS A 211 33.86 -28.02 17.30
C LYS A 211 34.37 -27.17 18.48
N PRO A 212 35.51 -27.50 19.13
CA PRO A 212 36.00 -26.70 20.24
C PRO A 212 36.30 -25.24 19.85
N PHE A 213 36.84 -25.00 18.65
CA PHE A 213 37.05 -23.62 18.15
C PHE A 213 35.73 -22.89 17.96
N TRP A 214 34.72 -23.56 17.40
CA TRP A 214 33.39 -22.98 17.25
C TRP A 214 32.75 -22.64 18.60
N ASP A 215 32.90 -23.50 19.61
CA ASP A 215 32.38 -23.24 20.95
C ASP A 215 33.01 -21.96 21.55
N ASP A 216 34.33 -21.77 21.38
CA ASP A 216 35.04 -20.61 21.90
C ASP A 216 34.78 -19.32 21.11
N LEU A 217 34.77 -19.41 19.77
CA LEU A 217 34.47 -18.29 18.89
C LEU A 217 33.04 -17.79 19.12
N TYR A 218 32.09 -18.70 19.28
CA TYR A 218 30.69 -18.34 19.54
C TYR A 218 30.54 -17.71 20.92
N ALA A 219 31.20 -18.26 21.94
CA ALA A 219 31.20 -17.68 23.28
C ALA A 219 31.84 -16.27 23.32
N ALA A 220 32.80 -16.01 22.44
CA ALA A 220 33.45 -14.70 22.30
C ALA A 220 32.70 -13.73 21.36
N GLY A 221 31.58 -14.15 20.75
CA GLY A 221 30.79 -13.33 19.84
C GLY A 221 31.44 -13.08 18.48
N ALA A 222 32.20 -14.05 17.95
CA ALA A 222 32.79 -13.94 16.62
C ALA A 222 31.72 -13.85 15.52
N ASP A 223 32.05 -13.16 14.43
CA ASP A 223 31.07 -12.80 13.40
C ASP A 223 31.19 -13.68 12.16
N LEU A 224 32.43 -14.00 11.76
CA LEU A 224 32.74 -14.71 10.52
C LEU A 224 33.74 -15.84 10.72
N VAL A 225 33.48 -16.95 10.04
CA VAL A 225 34.41 -18.05 9.83
C VAL A 225 34.58 -18.27 8.33
N VAL A 226 35.83 -18.30 7.86
CA VAL A 226 36.15 -18.57 6.44
C VAL A 226 36.98 -19.85 6.32
N ASN A 227 36.51 -20.78 5.49
CA ASN A 227 37.14 -22.09 5.28
C ASN A 227 37.27 -22.44 3.79
N ALA A 228 37.97 -23.54 3.47
CA ALA A 228 38.22 -23.87 2.07
C ALA A 228 38.50 -25.34 1.75
N HIS A 229 38.33 -26.30 2.67
CA HIS A 229 38.62 -27.70 2.33
C HIS A 229 37.72 -28.26 1.22
N MET A 230 36.44 -27.91 1.22
CA MET A 230 35.54 -28.26 0.12
C MET A 230 35.86 -27.39 -1.09
N ARG A 231 35.83 -27.96 -2.29
CA ARG A 231 36.25 -27.28 -3.53
C ARG A 231 35.09 -26.58 -4.23
N ASP A 232 34.27 -25.90 -3.45
CA ASP A 232 33.12 -25.11 -3.88
C ASP A 232 33.02 -23.82 -3.05
N TYR A 233 32.06 -22.97 -3.43
CA TYR A 233 31.66 -21.83 -2.62
C TYR A 233 30.35 -22.14 -1.92
N GLU A 234 30.30 -22.00 -0.60
CA GLU A 234 29.10 -22.23 0.19
C GLU A 234 29.00 -21.22 1.32
N ARG A 235 27.83 -20.61 1.51
CA ARG A 235 27.59 -19.63 2.59
C ARG A 235 26.41 -20.06 3.44
N PHE A 236 26.60 -19.99 4.76
CA PHE A 236 25.60 -20.36 5.75
C PHE A 236 24.92 -19.15 6.38
N ALA A 237 23.69 -19.35 6.89
CA ALA A 237 23.05 -18.42 7.81
C ALA A 237 23.81 -18.38 9.15
N PRO A 238 23.72 -17.27 9.92
CA PRO A 238 24.26 -17.20 11.28
C PRO A 238 23.77 -18.36 12.14
N GLN A 239 24.69 -19.14 12.70
CA GLN A 239 24.35 -20.37 13.41
C GLN A 239 25.24 -20.66 14.62
N THR A 240 24.69 -21.45 15.55
CA THR A 240 25.38 -21.92 16.76
C THR A 240 26.40 -23.01 16.42
N PRO A 241 27.29 -23.38 17.36
CA PRO A 241 28.16 -24.52 17.21
C PRO A 241 27.41 -25.84 16.98
N SER A 242 26.10 -25.96 17.25
CA SER A 242 25.33 -27.16 16.92
C SER A 242 24.66 -27.12 15.54
N GLY A 243 24.76 -26.00 14.81
CA GLY A 243 24.11 -25.80 13.52
C GLY A 243 22.65 -25.38 13.63
N ALA A 244 22.23 -24.85 14.78
CA ALA A 244 20.93 -24.20 14.92
C ALA A 244 21.05 -22.73 14.48
N GLY A 245 20.07 -22.21 13.74
CA GLY A 245 20.06 -20.80 13.36
C GLY A 245 20.01 -19.89 14.59
N ASP A 246 20.89 -18.89 14.64
CA ASP A 246 20.89 -17.82 15.65
C ASP A 246 21.19 -16.49 14.95
N ALA A 247 20.14 -15.70 14.71
CA ALA A 247 20.27 -14.42 14.03
C ALA A 247 20.92 -13.31 14.88
N VAL A 248 21.14 -13.56 16.18
CA VAL A 248 21.62 -12.55 17.14
C VAL A 248 23.07 -12.80 17.54
N ASN A 249 23.48 -14.04 17.75
CA ASN A 249 24.86 -14.39 18.16
C ASN A 249 25.52 -15.46 17.26
N GLY A 250 24.83 -15.89 16.20
CA GLY A 250 25.31 -16.95 15.33
C GLY A 250 26.50 -16.53 14.48
N ILE A 251 27.45 -17.45 14.30
CA ILE A 251 28.60 -17.23 13.42
C ILE A 251 28.17 -17.52 11.98
N ARG A 252 28.57 -16.67 11.04
CA ARG A 252 28.41 -16.94 9.61
C ARG A 252 29.65 -17.68 9.07
N GLU A 253 29.45 -18.89 8.55
CA GLU A 253 30.51 -19.65 7.85
C GLU A 253 30.43 -19.41 6.34
N ILE A 254 31.59 -19.16 5.71
CA ILE A 254 31.77 -19.09 4.26
C ILE A 254 32.89 -20.04 3.85
N ILE A 255 32.58 -20.96 2.96
CA ILE A 255 33.54 -21.85 2.31
C ILE A 255 33.92 -21.26 0.95
N VAL A 256 35.22 -21.21 0.66
CA VAL A 256 35.79 -20.67 -0.59
C VAL A 256 36.99 -21.50 -1.04
N GLY A 257 36.79 -22.79 -1.32
CA GLY A 257 37.83 -23.66 -1.88
C GLY A 257 37.92 -23.60 -3.40
N THR A 258 37.73 -22.40 -3.96
CA THR A 258 37.58 -22.15 -5.40
C THR A 258 38.88 -21.61 -6.04
N GLY A 259 40.03 -21.81 -5.38
CA GLY A 259 41.30 -21.17 -5.69
C GLY A 259 42.01 -21.66 -6.95
N GLY A 260 41.84 -22.91 -7.38
CA GLY A 260 42.42 -23.41 -8.64
C GLY A 260 42.86 -24.89 -8.64
N GLU A 261 42.89 -25.56 -7.49
CA GLU A 261 43.34 -26.96 -7.38
C GLU A 261 42.38 -27.92 -8.10
N GLY A 262 41.08 -27.72 -7.92
CA GLY A 262 39.99 -28.48 -8.53
C GLY A 262 38.65 -27.97 -8.01
N LEU A 263 37.54 -28.51 -8.54
CA LEU A 263 36.19 -28.15 -8.12
C LEU A 263 35.40 -29.42 -7.81
N ASP A 264 34.57 -29.36 -6.77
CA ASP A 264 33.67 -30.46 -6.43
C ASP A 264 32.46 -30.48 -7.36
N SER A 265 31.88 -31.68 -7.54
CA SER A 265 30.60 -31.82 -8.22
C SER A 265 29.47 -31.20 -7.37
N PRO A 266 28.37 -30.75 -7.99
CA PRO A 266 27.23 -30.20 -7.24
C PRO A 266 26.79 -31.12 -6.10
N ASN A 267 26.69 -30.59 -4.89
CA ASN A 267 26.31 -31.36 -3.71
C ASN A 267 24.88 -31.88 -3.83
N THR A 268 24.65 -33.13 -3.42
CA THR A 268 23.33 -33.78 -3.44
C THR A 268 22.68 -33.83 -2.06
N LEU A 269 23.49 -33.72 -1.01
CA LEU A 269 23.08 -33.58 0.39
C LEU A 269 23.37 -32.15 0.84
N VAL A 270 22.34 -31.30 0.79
CA VAL A 270 22.41 -29.92 1.28
C VAL A 270 22.00 -29.87 2.75
N ILE A 271 22.89 -29.38 3.61
CA ILE A 271 22.63 -29.34 5.06
C ILE A 271 21.79 -28.12 5.45
N PRO A 272 21.07 -28.17 6.60
CA PRO A 272 20.32 -27.02 7.11
C PRO A 272 21.18 -25.76 7.25
N ASN A 273 20.58 -24.59 7.02
CA ASN A 273 21.20 -23.26 7.04
C ASN A 273 22.20 -22.94 5.91
N SER A 274 22.44 -23.84 4.95
CA SER A 274 23.11 -23.45 3.70
C SER A 274 22.22 -22.47 2.92
N GLU A 275 22.65 -21.23 2.75
CA GLU A 275 21.90 -20.18 2.05
C GLU A 275 22.29 -20.10 0.57
N VAL A 276 23.57 -20.29 0.26
CA VAL A 276 24.08 -20.24 -1.11
C VAL A 276 25.11 -21.35 -1.32
N GLN A 277 25.02 -22.01 -2.47
CA GLN A 277 25.98 -22.99 -2.93
C GLN A 277 26.29 -22.76 -4.41
N ILE A 278 27.57 -22.62 -4.72
CA ILE A 278 28.09 -22.42 -6.07
C ILE A 278 29.20 -23.46 -6.27
N SER A 279 28.86 -24.55 -6.94
CA SER A 279 29.80 -25.59 -7.35
C SER A 279 30.23 -25.41 -8.81
N GLY A 280 31.40 -25.91 -9.17
CA GLY A 280 31.87 -25.83 -10.56
C GLY A 280 32.34 -24.44 -11.00
N VAL A 281 32.60 -23.52 -10.06
CA VAL A 281 33.03 -22.14 -10.35
C VAL A 281 34.34 -21.80 -9.63
N TYR A 282 35.34 -21.32 -10.38
CA TYR A 282 36.55 -20.71 -9.82
C TYR A 282 36.31 -19.23 -9.51
N GLY A 283 36.87 -18.74 -8.41
CA GLY A 283 36.69 -17.34 -8.01
C GLY A 283 37.41 -16.98 -6.72
N VAL A 284 37.22 -15.76 -6.25
CA VAL A 284 37.73 -15.27 -4.96
C VAL A 284 36.61 -14.65 -4.14
N LEU A 285 36.67 -14.79 -2.82
CA LEU A 285 35.81 -14.08 -1.88
C LEU A 285 36.47 -12.75 -1.53
N SER A 286 35.80 -11.64 -1.79
CA SER A 286 36.17 -10.30 -1.35
C SER A 286 35.31 -9.89 -0.15
N LEU A 287 35.95 -9.56 0.96
CA LEU A 287 35.33 -9.03 2.16
C LEU A 287 35.71 -7.57 2.34
N THR A 288 34.73 -6.71 2.59
CA THR A 288 34.97 -5.33 3.04
C THR A 288 34.65 -5.26 4.53
N LEU A 289 35.67 -5.04 5.34
CA LEU A 289 35.61 -5.05 6.80
C LEU A 289 35.58 -3.61 7.32
N GLY A 290 34.41 -3.18 7.82
CA GLY A 290 34.16 -1.83 8.34
C GLY A 290 34.12 -1.77 9.87
N ASP A 291 33.90 -0.57 10.40
CA ASP A 291 33.71 -0.36 11.84
C ASP A 291 32.33 -0.89 12.26
N GLY A 292 32.29 -2.07 12.90
CA GLY A 292 31.04 -2.73 13.29
C GLY A 292 30.25 -3.39 12.16
N THR A 293 30.76 -3.41 10.93
CA THR A 293 30.07 -3.95 9.74
C THR A 293 31.01 -4.76 8.84
N TYR A 294 30.44 -5.63 8.02
CA TYR A 294 31.14 -6.31 6.94
C TYR A 294 30.25 -6.48 5.72
N SER A 295 30.85 -6.55 4.54
CA SER A 295 30.19 -7.04 3.31
C SER A 295 31.04 -8.09 2.62
N TRP A 296 30.39 -8.96 1.87
CA TRP A 296 31.04 -10.01 1.08
C TRP A 296 30.60 -9.95 -0.37
N GLN A 297 31.49 -10.38 -1.25
CA GLN A 297 31.23 -10.61 -2.66
C GLN A 297 32.07 -11.80 -3.15
N PHE A 298 31.42 -12.82 -3.68
CA PHE A 298 32.07 -13.87 -4.45
C PHE A 298 32.23 -13.40 -5.90
N ILE A 299 33.48 -13.30 -6.35
CA ILE A 299 33.85 -12.80 -7.67
C ILE A 299 34.31 -13.99 -8.51
N PRO A 300 33.50 -14.46 -9.48
CA PRO A 300 33.87 -15.56 -10.35
C PRO A 300 34.91 -15.12 -11.38
N VAL A 301 35.71 -16.07 -11.86
CA VAL A 301 36.60 -15.87 -13.03
C VAL A 301 35.76 -15.46 -14.25
N ALA A 302 36.30 -14.54 -15.06
CA ALA A 302 35.63 -14.01 -16.24
C ALA A 302 35.10 -15.13 -17.17
N GLY A 303 33.82 -15.04 -17.54
CA GLY A 303 33.12 -16.03 -18.37
C GLY A 303 32.45 -17.17 -17.59
N GLN A 304 32.65 -17.27 -16.27
CA GLN A 304 31.89 -18.19 -15.40
C GLN A 304 30.72 -17.47 -14.73
N THR A 305 29.65 -18.22 -14.46
CA THR A 305 28.42 -17.71 -13.84
C THR A 305 28.27 -18.28 -12.43
N GLY A 306 27.88 -17.44 -11.47
CA GLY A 306 27.79 -17.79 -10.06
C GLY A 306 28.36 -16.68 -9.19
N THR A 307 27.49 -15.81 -8.69
CA THR A 307 27.85 -14.67 -7.84
C THR A 307 27.05 -14.72 -6.55
N ASP A 308 27.67 -14.30 -5.45
CA ASP A 308 27.00 -14.08 -4.17
C ASP A 308 27.50 -12.77 -3.58
N SER A 309 26.62 -12.02 -2.94
CA SER A 309 27.00 -10.78 -2.26
C SER A 309 26.02 -10.46 -1.14
N GLY A 310 26.51 -9.78 -0.10
CA GLY A 310 25.68 -9.36 1.01
C GLY A 310 26.46 -8.58 2.06
N ASN A 311 25.80 -8.27 3.16
CA ASN A 311 26.40 -7.53 4.28
C ASN A 311 25.86 -8.02 5.63
N GLY A 312 26.58 -7.66 6.70
CA GLY A 312 26.24 -7.97 8.08
C GLY A 312 26.86 -6.97 9.07
N THR A 313 26.42 -7.04 10.32
CA THR A 313 26.90 -6.23 11.44
C THR A 313 27.54 -7.12 12.49
N CYS A 314 28.50 -6.59 13.25
CA CYS A 314 29.17 -7.35 14.30
C CYS A 314 28.32 -7.43 15.57
N HIS A 315 28.41 -8.53 16.32
CA HIS A 315 27.56 -8.80 17.48
C HIS A 315 27.75 -7.80 18.65
N HIS A 316 28.92 -7.17 18.78
CA HIS A 316 29.26 -6.28 19.90
C HIS A 316 29.30 -4.77 19.57
N ALA A 317 28.66 -4.34 18.47
CA ALA A 317 28.54 -2.92 18.14
C ALA A 317 27.61 -2.19 19.14
N ALA A 318 28.09 -1.10 19.76
CA ALA A 318 27.26 -0.24 20.62
C ALA A 318 26.08 0.38 19.82
N PRO A 319 24.94 0.74 20.47
CA PRO A 319 23.84 1.40 19.77
C PRO A 319 24.33 2.70 19.13
N VAL A 320 24.32 2.73 17.81
CA VAL A 320 24.97 3.78 17.02
C VAL A 320 24.14 5.08 17.09
N ALA A 321 24.84 6.20 17.29
CA ALA A 321 24.30 7.56 17.13
C ALA A 321 23.68 7.76 15.72
N PRO A 322 22.74 8.72 15.52
CA PRO A 322 22.02 8.86 14.25
C PRO A 322 22.98 8.97 13.06
N ALA A 323 22.81 8.07 12.09
CA ALA A 323 23.75 7.83 11.01
C ALA A 323 23.66 8.89 9.91
N THR A 324 24.82 9.24 9.33
CA THR A 324 24.94 10.01 8.09
C THR A 324 24.59 9.12 6.88
N PRO A 325 23.98 9.66 5.81
CA PRO A 325 23.84 8.95 4.55
C PRO A 325 25.19 8.48 3.99
N PHE A 326 25.24 7.29 3.36
CA PHE A 326 26.37 6.82 2.57
C PHE A 326 26.10 7.13 1.10
N VAL A 327 27.04 7.78 0.40
CA VAL A 327 26.88 8.26 -0.98
C VAL A 327 27.91 7.57 -1.87
N SER A 328 27.54 7.21 -3.10
CA SER A 328 28.42 6.68 -4.14
C SER A 328 28.19 7.44 -5.45
N ALA A 329 29.22 8.15 -5.90
CA ALA A 329 29.21 8.96 -7.13
C ALA A 329 29.51 8.15 -8.40
N GLY A 330 29.85 6.86 -8.27
CA GLY A 330 30.17 5.96 -9.38
C GLY A 330 31.64 6.02 -9.83
N PRO A 331 32.01 5.33 -10.93
CA PRO A 331 33.38 5.28 -11.44
C PRO A 331 33.77 6.55 -12.22
N ASP A 332 35.08 6.78 -12.38
CA ASP A 332 35.62 7.91 -13.16
C ASP A 332 35.08 7.97 -14.60
N LEU A 333 34.87 9.18 -15.11
CA LEU A 333 34.18 9.43 -16.38
C LEU A 333 35.05 10.18 -17.40
N TRP A 334 34.70 10.05 -18.68
CA TRP A 334 35.37 10.74 -19.80
C TRP A 334 34.33 11.48 -20.64
N THR A 335 34.66 12.68 -21.11
CA THR A 335 33.76 13.48 -21.97
C THR A 335 34.55 14.44 -22.88
N HIS A 336 33.86 15.17 -23.76
CA HIS A 336 34.46 16.18 -24.63
C HIS A 336 33.88 17.56 -24.30
N PRO A 337 34.56 18.67 -24.67
CA PRO A 337 33.99 19.98 -24.49
C PRO A 337 32.64 20.10 -25.22
N LEU A 338 31.66 20.66 -24.54
CA LEU A 338 30.28 20.86 -25.00
C LEU A 338 29.40 19.60 -25.04
N ASP A 339 29.95 18.41 -24.77
CA ASP A 339 29.15 17.20 -24.59
C ASP A 339 28.45 17.23 -23.23
N THR A 340 27.23 16.70 -23.19
CA THR A 340 26.46 16.55 -21.95
C THR A 340 26.91 15.29 -21.22
N LEU A 341 27.67 15.45 -20.14
CA LEU A 341 28.00 14.38 -19.21
C LEU A 341 26.80 14.10 -18.29
N LYS A 342 26.38 12.84 -18.20
CA LYS A 342 25.34 12.38 -17.26
C LYS A 342 25.98 11.67 -16.07
N LEU A 343 25.66 12.11 -14.87
CA LEU A 343 26.06 11.50 -13.60
C LEU A 343 24.86 10.77 -12.98
N SER A 344 25.09 9.56 -12.48
CA SER A 344 24.12 8.77 -11.73
C SER A 344 24.72 8.41 -10.37
N VAL A 345 24.08 8.87 -9.29
CA VAL A 345 24.58 8.76 -7.91
C VAL A 345 23.63 7.89 -7.12
N THR A 346 24.17 6.88 -6.44
CA THR A 346 23.41 6.07 -5.49
C THR A 346 23.75 6.49 -4.07
N PHE A 347 22.79 6.34 -3.15
CA PHE A 347 23.04 6.60 -1.74
C PHE A 347 22.14 5.71 -0.88
N SER A 348 22.55 5.48 0.36
CA SER A 348 21.75 4.83 1.39
C SER A 348 21.75 5.68 2.66
N ASP A 349 20.73 5.56 3.50
CA ASP A 349 20.69 6.23 4.80
C ASP A 349 20.30 5.20 5.87
N PRO A 350 21.18 4.91 6.84
CA PRO A 350 20.89 3.93 7.90
C PRO A 350 19.85 4.43 8.92
N GLY A 351 19.50 5.72 8.94
CA GLY A 351 18.48 6.30 9.81
C GLY A 351 17.04 5.85 9.47
N SER A 352 16.13 5.92 10.46
CA SER A 352 14.69 5.69 10.27
C SER A 352 14.14 6.63 9.21
N ASN A 353 13.58 6.09 8.12
CA ASN A 353 13.03 6.77 6.93
C ASN A 353 13.01 8.33 6.93
N ASP A 354 14.18 8.95 6.72
CA ASP A 354 14.43 10.40 6.77
C ASP A 354 14.21 11.15 5.44
N ALA A 355 13.17 10.79 4.67
CA ALA A 355 12.84 11.50 3.43
C ALA A 355 12.21 12.89 3.72
N PRO A 356 12.46 13.93 2.89
CA PRO A 356 13.32 13.95 1.70
C PRO A 356 14.80 14.25 2.02
N TRP A 357 15.72 13.65 1.27
CA TRP A 357 17.15 13.93 1.34
C TRP A 357 17.53 15.06 0.39
N ALA A 358 18.26 16.07 0.89
CA ALA A 358 18.79 17.14 0.06
C ALA A 358 20.16 16.74 -0.50
N TYR A 359 20.38 16.92 -1.80
CA TYR A 359 21.69 16.66 -2.41
C TYR A 359 22.30 17.91 -3.05
N ALA A 360 23.62 17.95 -3.08
CA ALA A 360 24.41 18.95 -3.80
C ALA A 360 25.57 18.29 -4.52
N ILE A 361 25.72 18.62 -5.81
CA ILE A 361 26.77 18.16 -6.73
C ILE A 361 27.56 19.39 -7.15
N THR A 362 28.86 19.40 -6.93
CA THR A 362 29.77 20.40 -7.49
C THR A 362 30.61 19.76 -8.57
N TRP A 363 30.60 20.31 -9.78
CA TRP A 363 31.17 19.68 -10.98
C TRP A 363 32.67 19.94 -11.18
N GLY A 364 33.34 20.62 -10.25
CA GLY A 364 34.78 20.88 -10.32
C GLY A 364 35.18 22.09 -11.18
N ASP A 365 34.37 22.45 -12.18
CA ASP A 365 34.58 23.61 -13.07
C ASP A 365 33.86 24.90 -12.60
N GLY A 366 33.30 24.88 -11.39
CA GLY A 366 32.50 25.96 -10.82
C GLY A 366 30.99 25.81 -11.02
N GLY A 367 30.53 24.81 -11.81
CA GLY A 367 29.13 24.42 -11.89
C GLY A 367 28.63 23.68 -10.65
N SER A 368 27.34 23.82 -10.34
CA SER A 368 26.70 23.05 -9.27
C SER A 368 25.26 22.66 -9.60
N SER A 369 24.83 21.49 -9.14
CA SER A 369 23.44 21.03 -9.19
C SER A 369 22.97 20.67 -7.79
N THR A 370 21.75 21.06 -7.42
CA THR A 370 21.16 20.76 -6.11
C THR A 370 19.74 20.28 -6.28
N GLY A 371 19.26 19.42 -5.38
CA GLY A 371 17.87 18.97 -5.41
C GLY A 371 17.49 18.19 -4.16
N ILE A 372 16.29 17.61 -4.19
CA ILE A 372 15.78 16.73 -3.15
C ILE A 372 15.35 15.41 -3.76
N THR A 373 15.51 14.30 -3.04
CA THR A 373 14.97 12.99 -3.41
C THR A 373 14.20 12.41 -2.25
N SER A 374 13.03 11.83 -2.55
CA SER A 374 12.19 11.12 -1.57
C SER A 374 12.37 9.60 -1.64
N SER A 375 13.20 9.10 -2.57
CA SER A 375 13.45 7.67 -2.79
C SER A 375 14.94 7.35 -2.68
N ARG A 376 15.28 6.34 -1.87
CA ARG A 376 16.64 5.77 -1.79
C ARG A 376 16.92 4.76 -2.91
N SER A 377 15.88 4.22 -3.57
CA SER A 377 16.02 3.20 -4.61
C SER A 377 16.18 3.78 -6.02
N THR A 378 15.86 5.06 -6.20
CA THR A 378 16.04 5.77 -7.48
C THR A 378 17.34 6.58 -7.42
N PRO A 379 18.34 6.31 -8.27
CA PRO A 379 19.58 7.07 -8.30
C PRO A 379 19.31 8.56 -8.56
N ILE A 380 20.07 9.44 -7.90
CA ILE A 380 20.08 10.86 -8.21
C ILE A 380 20.78 11.02 -9.56
N THR A 381 20.09 11.58 -10.56
CA THR A 381 20.67 11.86 -11.87
C THR A 381 20.85 13.35 -12.08
N ALA A 382 22.00 13.75 -12.60
CA ALA A 382 22.28 15.14 -12.95
C ALA A 382 23.13 15.18 -14.22
N SER A 383 23.01 16.26 -14.99
CA SER A 383 23.77 16.44 -16.23
C SER A 383 24.57 17.74 -16.17
N HIS A 384 25.75 17.74 -16.77
CA HIS A 384 26.61 18.91 -16.85
C HIS A 384 27.41 18.93 -18.15
N VAL A 385 27.83 20.13 -18.56
CA VAL A 385 28.57 20.34 -19.81
C VAL A 385 29.86 21.08 -19.48
N TYR A 386 31.00 20.42 -19.71
CA TYR A 386 32.31 21.06 -19.56
C TYR A 386 32.64 21.84 -20.82
N THR A 387 33.18 23.05 -20.67
CA THR A 387 33.55 23.91 -21.81
C THR A 387 35.05 23.92 -22.09
N ALA A 388 35.86 23.42 -21.15
CA ALA A 388 37.32 23.41 -21.22
C ALA A 388 37.86 21.98 -21.12
N LEU A 389 39.00 21.74 -21.77
CA LEU A 389 39.76 20.49 -21.62
C LEU A 389 40.41 20.45 -20.24
N GLY A 390 40.45 19.29 -19.60
CA GLY A 390 41.01 19.18 -18.25
C GLY A 390 40.61 17.92 -17.51
N LEU A 391 41.11 17.81 -16.27
CA LEU A 391 40.64 16.83 -15.30
C LEU A 391 39.89 17.61 -14.21
N ASP A 392 38.62 17.29 -14.03
CA ASP A 392 37.73 17.92 -13.05
C ASP A 392 37.30 16.90 -11.99
N SER A 393 37.02 17.36 -10.78
CA SER A 393 36.55 16.50 -9.68
C SER A 393 35.12 16.86 -9.34
N ILE A 394 34.21 15.91 -9.57
CA ILE A 394 32.82 16.03 -9.15
C ILE A 394 32.75 15.60 -7.68
N ARG A 395 32.17 16.44 -6.83
CA ARG A 395 31.83 16.08 -5.45
C ARG A 395 30.33 16.04 -5.29
N VAL A 396 29.83 14.94 -4.75
CA VAL A 396 28.41 14.74 -4.45
C VAL A 396 28.22 14.66 -2.94
N SER A 397 27.16 15.30 -2.44
CA SER A 397 26.78 15.25 -1.03
C SER A 397 25.28 15.04 -0.89
N VAL A 398 24.86 14.27 0.12
CA VAL A 398 23.46 13.98 0.45
C VAL A 398 23.24 14.16 1.94
N ALA A 399 22.27 14.98 2.33
CA ALA A 399 21.91 15.31 3.69
C ALA A 399 20.53 14.74 4.07
N ASN A 400 20.41 14.17 5.27
CA ASN A 400 19.15 13.65 5.81
C ASN A 400 18.37 14.72 6.59
N SER A 401 17.17 14.36 7.08
CA SER A 401 16.24 15.26 7.77
C SER A 401 16.84 16.00 8.98
N PRO A 402 17.77 15.40 9.78
CA PRO A 402 18.51 16.11 10.83
C PRO A 402 19.65 17.02 10.34
N GLY A 403 19.95 17.05 9.04
CA GLY A 403 21.02 17.85 8.43
C GLY A 403 22.40 17.19 8.41
N LEU A 404 22.49 15.89 8.70
CA LEU A 404 23.74 15.13 8.64
C LEU A 404 24.03 14.73 7.19
N THR A 405 25.26 15.01 6.72
CA THR A 405 25.60 14.95 5.29
C THR A 405 26.66 13.88 4.98
N GLY A 406 26.33 12.93 4.11
CA GLY A 406 27.28 12.03 3.44
C GLY A 406 27.83 12.62 2.16
N TRP A 407 29.00 12.17 1.68
CA TRP A 407 29.59 12.65 0.44
C TRP A 407 30.49 11.61 -0.23
N ASP A 408 30.68 11.78 -1.54
CA ASP A 408 31.62 11.03 -2.37
C ASP A 408 32.17 11.91 -3.52
N THR A 409 33.25 11.47 -4.18
CA THR A 409 33.90 12.18 -5.28
C THR A 409 34.26 11.27 -6.45
N VAL A 410 34.11 11.76 -7.67
CA VAL A 410 34.47 11.06 -8.92
C VAL A 410 35.25 11.99 -9.85
N ALA A 411 36.23 11.47 -10.59
CA ALA A 411 37.01 12.27 -11.54
C ALA A 411 36.40 12.26 -12.95
N VAL A 412 36.53 13.38 -13.67
CA VAL A 412 36.10 13.52 -15.08
C VAL A 412 37.25 14.04 -15.92
N GLN A 413 37.59 13.32 -17.00
CA GLN A 413 38.60 13.75 -17.97
C GLN A 413 37.95 14.25 -19.26
N VAL A 414 38.17 15.54 -19.58
CA VAL A 414 37.63 16.23 -20.76
C VAL A 414 38.68 16.32 -21.88
N VAL A 415 38.45 15.70 -23.04
CA VAL A 415 39.45 15.53 -24.14
C VAL A 415 38.95 16.06 -25.51
N ALA A 416 39.84 16.36 -26.47
CA ALA A 416 39.47 16.95 -27.77
C ALA A 416 39.11 15.89 -28.87
N PRO A 417 38.19 16.16 -29.82
CA PRO A 417 37.85 15.25 -30.92
C PRO A 417 38.76 15.40 -32.18
N ALA A 418 38.86 14.34 -33.00
CA ALA A 418 39.69 14.25 -34.22
C ALA A 418 38.93 14.56 -35.55
N THR A 419 39.65 15.16 -36.53
CA THR A 419 39.35 15.53 -37.96
C THR A 419 37.91 15.70 -38.48
N GLN A 420 37.51 16.95 -38.78
CA GLN A 420 36.28 17.29 -39.53
C GLN A 420 36.47 17.23 -41.07
N VAL A 421 35.44 16.84 -41.83
CA VAL A 421 35.42 16.80 -43.33
C VAL A 421 34.17 17.49 -43.91
N VAL A 422 34.21 17.97 -45.15
CA VAL A 422 33.09 18.72 -45.79
C VAL A 422 32.43 17.92 -46.91
N PHE A 423 31.10 17.87 -46.90
CA PHE A 423 30.22 17.28 -47.92
C PHE A 423 29.23 18.34 -48.41
N VAL A 424 29.28 18.73 -49.69
CA VAL A 424 28.54 19.92 -50.20
C VAL A 424 27.90 19.67 -51.57
N GLY A 425 26.68 20.13 -51.81
CA GLY A 425 26.00 19.81 -53.07
C GLY A 425 24.55 20.28 -53.16
N ALA A 426 23.88 19.86 -54.24
CA ALA A 426 22.46 20.09 -54.53
C ALA A 426 21.94 19.00 -55.51
N GLY A 427 20.62 18.92 -55.71
CA GLY A 427 19.97 18.20 -56.82
C GLY A 427 19.40 19.16 -57.87
N ASP A 428 18.94 18.64 -59.01
CA ASP A 428 18.15 19.37 -60.00
C ASP A 428 18.91 20.57 -60.60
N ILE A 429 20.03 20.24 -61.25
CA ILE A 429 21.15 21.16 -61.44
C ILE A 429 21.14 21.82 -62.83
N ALA A 430 21.67 21.12 -63.85
CA ALA A 430 22.12 21.77 -65.07
C ALA A 430 21.04 21.73 -66.15
N ASP A 431 20.53 22.90 -66.53
CA ASP A 431 19.62 23.10 -67.66
C ASP A 431 20.19 24.22 -68.54
N CYS A 432 20.58 23.87 -69.77
CA CYS A 432 21.15 24.81 -70.74
C CYS A 432 20.25 26.03 -71.05
N THR A 433 18.96 25.97 -70.72
CA THR A 433 18.00 27.08 -70.91
C THR A 433 17.96 28.04 -69.72
N LYS A 434 18.67 27.73 -68.64
CA LYS A 434 18.72 28.48 -67.38
C LYS A 434 20.15 28.93 -67.09
N THR A 435 20.29 29.79 -66.07
CA THR A 435 21.60 30.28 -65.58
C THR A 435 21.88 29.87 -64.13
N GLY A 436 20.92 29.19 -63.48
CA GLY A 436 20.99 28.83 -62.07
C GLY A 436 22.16 27.90 -61.75
N ASP A 437 22.45 26.97 -62.65
CA ASP A 437 23.55 26.01 -62.59
C ASP A 437 24.94 26.68 -62.50
N SER A 438 25.15 27.76 -63.26
CA SER A 438 26.37 28.56 -63.21
C SER A 438 26.51 29.29 -61.87
N LEU A 439 25.39 29.84 -61.35
CA LEU A 439 25.38 30.57 -60.08
C LEU A 439 25.67 29.66 -58.89
N THR A 440 25.10 28.46 -58.86
CA THR A 440 25.35 27.47 -57.78
C THR A 440 26.73 26.84 -57.92
N ALA A 441 27.22 26.57 -59.14
CA ALA A 441 28.59 26.09 -59.37
C ALA A 441 29.65 27.08 -58.85
N ASN A 442 29.40 28.38 -58.94
CA ASN A 442 30.32 29.42 -58.46
C ASN A 442 30.49 29.38 -56.92
N LEU A 443 29.47 28.95 -56.17
CA LEU A 443 29.59 28.78 -54.72
C LEU A 443 30.64 27.70 -54.39
N LEU A 444 30.62 26.60 -55.16
CA LEU A 444 31.53 25.47 -54.96
C LEU A 444 33.00 25.82 -55.24
N ASP A 445 33.30 26.83 -56.06
CA ASP A 445 34.68 27.26 -56.36
C ASP A 445 35.44 27.69 -55.09
N THR A 446 34.73 28.11 -54.04
CA THR A 446 35.31 28.56 -52.77
C THR A 446 35.08 27.60 -51.59
N ILE A 447 34.31 26.53 -51.79
CA ILE A 447 33.98 25.56 -50.74
C ILE A 447 34.74 24.25 -51.00
N PRO A 448 35.84 23.97 -50.27
CA PRO A 448 36.57 22.71 -50.39
C PRO A 448 35.76 21.55 -49.78
N GLY A 449 36.05 20.32 -50.21
CA GLY A 449 35.37 19.10 -49.73
C GLY A 449 34.82 18.24 -50.87
N THR A 450 34.15 17.16 -50.50
CA THR A 450 33.49 16.24 -51.43
C THR A 450 32.19 16.86 -51.93
N VAL A 451 31.96 16.82 -53.24
CA VAL A 451 30.75 17.34 -53.87
C VAL A 451 29.74 16.22 -54.06
N PHE A 452 28.50 16.38 -53.63
CA PHE A 452 27.41 15.48 -53.99
C PHE A 452 26.50 16.12 -55.03
N VAL A 453 25.86 15.27 -55.85
CA VAL A 453 24.75 15.70 -56.72
C VAL A 453 23.60 14.70 -56.58
N ALA A 454 22.44 15.19 -56.16
CA ALA A 454 21.29 14.40 -55.71
C ALA A 454 20.28 14.12 -56.85
N GLY A 455 20.80 13.68 -58.01
CA GLY A 455 19.99 13.33 -59.18
C GLY A 455 19.50 14.52 -59.99
N ASP A 456 18.99 14.22 -61.19
CA ASP A 456 18.64 15.18 -62.23
C ASP A 456 19.78 16.17 -62.49
N ASN A 457 20.92 15.58 -62.84
CA ASN A 457 22.16 16.32 -62.94
C ASN A 457 22.19 17.16 -64.22
N ALA A 458 21.66 16.62 -65.33
CA ALA A 458 21.69 17.26 -66.64
C ALA A 458 20.35 17.14 -67.39
N TYR A 459 19.65 18.25 -67.54
CA TYR A 459 18.39 18.37 -68.28
C TYR A 459 18.63 18.56 -69.79
N PRO A 460 17.64 18.19 -70.64
CA PRO A 460 16.32 17.68 -70.27
C PRO A 460 16.24 16.16 -70.08
N SER A 461 17.28 15.38 -70.38
CA SER A 461 17.15 13.92 -70.49
C SER A 461 18.34 13.11 -69.98
N GLY A 462 19.30 13.74 -69.32
CA GLY A 462 20.54 13.11 -68.89
C GLY A 462 21.35 12.49 -70.02
N SER A 463 21.17 12.96 -71.26
CA SER A 463 21.86 12.43 -72.42
C SER A 463 23.35 12.81 -72.41
N SER A 464 24.19 12.09 -73.17
CA SER A 464 25.60 12.48 -73.33
C SER A 464 25.77 13.92 -73.86
N ALA A 465 24.79 14.42 -74.63
CA ALA A 465 24.77 15.81 -75.09
C ALA A 465 24.46 16.77 -73.94
N ASP A 466 23.52 16.44 -73.06
CA ASP A 466 23.15 17.26 -71.90
C ASP A 466 24.32 17.38 -70.92
N TYR A 467 25.05 16.28 -70.67
CA TYR A 467 26.28 16.31 -69.88
C TYR A 467 27.41 17.11 -70.54
N THR A 468 27.54 17.06 -71.87
CA THR A 468 28.58 17.79 -72.60
C THR A 468 28.28 19.29 -72.66
N ASN A 469 27.02 19.65 -72.87
CA ASN A 469 26.61 21.01 -73.20
C ASN A 469 26.11 21.81 -72.00
N CYS A 470 25.50 21.16 -71.00
CA CYS A 470 24.89 21.83 -69.85
C CYS A 470 25.72 21.61 -68.58
N TYR A 471 25.88 20.34 -68.13
CA TYR A 471 26.58 20.06 -66.88
C TYR A 471 28.09 20.33 -66.97
N GLY A 472 28.74 19.91 -68.07
CA GLY A 472 30.17 20.03 -68.30
C GLY A 472 30.72 21.44 -68.11
N PRO A 473 30.16 22.45 -68.79
CA PRO A 473 30.60 23.85 -68.68
C PRO A 473 30.40 24.46 -67.28
N THR A 474 29.44 23.98 -66.50
CA THR A 474 29.12 24.53 -65.18
C THR A 474 29.68 23.66 -64.05
N TRP A 475 28.89 22.75 -63.50
CA TRP A 475 29.28 21.87 -62.39
C TRP A 475 30.38 20.88 -62.76
N GLY A 476 30.55 20.57 -64.04
CA GLY A 476 31.53 19.61 -64.55
C GLY A 476 32.99 19.94 -64.21
N ARG A 477 33.32 21.20 -63.93
CA ARG A 477 34.65 21.58 -63.43
C ARG A 477 34.97 21.04 -62.03
N HIS A 478 33.96 20.67 -61.25
CA HIS A 478 34.11 20.04 -59.93
C HIS A 478 34.12 18.51 -59.97
N LYS A 479 33.99 17.91 -61.17
CA LYS A 479 33.83 16.46 -61.37
C LYS A 479 34.85 15.60 -60.61
N ALA A 480 36.10 16.05 -60.48
CA ALA A 480 37.16 15.29 -59.81
C ALA A 480 36.85 14.97 -58.33
N ARG A 481 36.03 15.81 -57.68
CA ARG A 481 35.61 15.64 -56.28
C ARG A 481 34.11 15.35 -56.16
N THR A 482 33.42 15.06 -57.26
CA THR A 482 31.99 14.76 -57.28
C THR A 482 31.72 13.27 -57.03
N ARG A 483 30.68 13.00 -56.24
CA ARG A 483 30.08 11.68 -55.99
C ARG A 483 28.59 11.76 -56.36
N PRO A 484 28.20 11.31 -57.56
CA PRO A 484 26.88 11.55 -58.09
C PRO A 484 25.89 10.40 -57.81
N VAL A 485 24.59 10.71 -57.81
CA VAL A 485 23.49 9.73 -57.98
C VAL A 485 22.63 10.12 -59.21
N PRO A 486 21.98 9.16 -59.88
CA PRO A 486 21.07 9.45 -60.98
C PRO A 486 19.65 9.79 -60.48
N GLY A 487 18.93 10.64 -61.21
CA GLY A 487 17.50 10.92 -61.03
C GLY A 487 16.64 10.40 -62.18
N ASN A 488 15.36 10.75 -62.19
CA ASN A 488 14.44 10.26 -63.22
C ASN A 488 14.78 10.82 -64.61
N HIS A 489 15.37 12.01 -64.71
CA HIS A 489 15.79 12.55 -66.00
C HIS A 489 16.96 11.77 -66.59
N GLU A 490 17.89 11.24 -65.79
CA GLU A 490 18.96 10.36 -66.29
C GLU A 490 18.43 9.08 -66.97
N TYR A 491 17.32 8.54 -66.46
CA TYR A 491 16.66 7.35 -67.01
C TYR A 491 15.74 7.64 -68.20
N SER A 492 15.63 8.91 -68.63
CA SER A 492 15.03 9.24 -69.94
C SER A 492 15.88 8.67 -71.10
N THR A 493 17.15 8.37 -70.84
CA THR A 493 17.97 7.50 -71.70
C THR A 493 17.98 6.06 -71.16
N PRO A 494 17.79 5.04 -72.01
CA PRO A 494 17.83 3.65 -71.56
C PRO A 494 19.12 3.33 -70.78
N GLY A 495 18.96 2.83 -69.55
CA GLY A 495 20.07 2.47 -68.67
C GLY A 495 20.92 3.63 -68.16
N ALA A 496 20.43 4.88 -68.25
CA ALA A 496 21.16 6.08 -67.83
C ALA A 496 22.57 6.17 -68.45
N THR A 497 22.69 5.82 -69.74
CA THR A 497 23.99 5.69 -70.43
C THR A 497 24.79 6.99 -70.48
N GLY A 498 24.13 8.16 -70.54
CA GLY A 498 24.79 9.47 -70.48
C GLY A 498 25.46 9.71 -69.11
N TYR A 499 24.77 9.40 -68.03
CA TYR A 499 25.27 9.50 -66.65
C TYR A 499 26.49 8.63 -66.39
N PHE A 500 26.38 7.31 -66.65
CA PHE A 500 27.49 6.38 -66.44
C PHE A 500 28.65 6.66 -67.40
N GLY A 501 28.36 7.05 -68.64
CA GLY A 501 29.37 7.44 -69.62
C GLY A 501 30.17 8.67 -69.20
N TYR A 502 29.50 9.65 -68.58
CA TYR A 502 30.15 10.88 -68.11
C TYR A 502 30.94 10.64 -66.81
N PHE A 503 30.33 10.12 -65.75
CA PHE A 503 30.96 10.01 -64.42
C PHE A 503 31.85 8.78 -64.24
N ARG A 504 31.67 7.73 -65.05
CA ARG A 504 32.48 6.50 -65.02
C ARG A 504 32.55 5.92 -63.60
N ALA A 505 33.75 5.58 -63.12
CA ALA A 505 33.95 4.97 -61.80
C ALA A 505 33.38 5.78 -60.62
N ALA A 506 33.21 7.10 -60.77
CA ALA A 506 32.59 7.91 -59.72
C ALA A 506 31.11 7.58 -59.50
N ALA A 507 30.42 7.03 -60.50
CA ALA A 507 29.01 6.64 -60.45
C ALA A 507 28.78 5.20 -59.95
N GLY A 508 29.82 4.52 -59.46
CA GLY A 508 29.74 3.12 -59.03
C GLY A 508 29.64 2.14 -60.19
N ASP A 509 29.21 0.91 -59.88
CA ASP A 509 29.00 -0.16 -60.86
C ASP A 509 27.79 0.18 -61.76
N PRO A 510 27.97 0.35 -63.09
CA PRO A 510 26.87 0.65 -64.01
C PRO A 510 25.76 -0.41 -64.06
N ALA A 511 26.03 -1.65 -63.62
CA ALA A 511 25.02 -2.69 -63.53
C ALA A 511 24.08 -2.52 -62.31
N LYS A 512 24.49 -1.71 -61.33
CA LYS A 512 23.76 -1.47 -60.08
C LYS A 512 23.20 -0.05 -60.00
N GLY A 513 24.07 0.94 -60.19
CA GLY A 513 23.73 2.37 -60.09
C GLY A 513 23.64 2.93 -58.67
N TYR A 514 24.03 2.17 -57.65
CA TYR A 514 24.14 2.56 -56.24
C TYR A 514 25.46 2.03 -55.66
N TYR A 515 26.00 2.72 -54.65
CA TYR A 515 27.32 2.43 -54.06
C TYR A 515 27.48 3.10 -52.68
N SER A 516 28.54 2.74 -51.95
CA SER A 516 28.88 3.34 -50.66
C SER A 516 30.39 3.62 -50.56
N TYR A 517 30.77 4.49 -49.64
CA TYR A 517 32.18 4.82 -49.33
C TYR A 517 32.29 5.52 -47.98
N ASP A 518 33.47 5.47 -47.37
CA ASP A 518 33.74 6.20 -46.13
C ASP A 518 34.31 7.59 -46.41
N LEU A 519 33.85 8.60 -45.66
CA LEU A 519 34.34 9.97 -45.71
C LEU A 519 34.65 10.46 -44.30
N GLY A 520 35.92 10.42 -43.91
CA GLY A 520 36.31 10.64 -42.52
C GLY A 520 35.77 9.52 -41.61
N ASP A 521 35.04 9.92 -40.58
CA ASP A 521 34.39 9.01 -39.62
C ASP A 521 32.94 8.64 -40.01
N TRP A 522 32.50 9.04 -41.20
CA TRP A 522 31.16 8.79 -41.71
C TRP A 522 31.15 7.70 -42.78
N HIS A 523 30.11 6.86 -42.74
CA HIS A 523 29.75 5.99 -43.84
C HIS A 523 28.73 6.68 -44.75
N ILE A 524 29.04 6.79 -46.04
CA ILE A 524 28.24 7.52 -47.02
C ILE A 524 27.62 6.55 -48.02
N VAL A 525 26.31 6.60 -48.19
CA VAL A 525 25.54 5.71 -49.06
C VAL A 525 24.86 6.50 -50.19
N ALA A 526 25.16 6.12 -51.43
CA ALA A 526 24.61 6.71 -52.65
C ALA A 526 23.55 5.78 -53.25
N LEU A 527 22.28 6.18 -53.16
CA LEU A 527 21.12 5.36 -53.53
C LEU A 527 20.47 5.82 -54.83
N ASN A 528 19.87 4.87 -55.54
CA ASN A 528 19.24 5.07 -56.84
C ASN A 528 17.73 4.83 -56.77
N SER A 529 17.02 5.92 -56.51
CA SER A 529 15.57 6.00 -56.39
C SER A 529 14.82 5.86 -57.73
N SER A 530 15.53 5.73 -58.87
CA SER A 530 14.92 5.55 -60.19
C SER A 530 14.96 4.10 -60.69
N THR A 531 15.38 3.16 -59.85
CA THR A 531 15.39 1.71 -60.13
C THR A 531 14.61 0.94 -59.07
N ALA A 532 14.48 -0.39 -59.19
CA ALA A 532 13.75 -1.17 -58.18
C ALA A 532 14.41 -1.07 -56.79
N HIS A 533 13.66 -0.52 -55.83
CA HIS A 533 14.12 -0.23 -54.46
C HIS A 533 13.12 -0.65 -53.36
N GLY A 534 12.03 -1.32 -53.73
CA GLY A 534 11.08 -1.88 -52.76
C GLY A 534 11.70 -2.99 -51.88
N ALA A 535 10.96 -3.42 -50.85
CA ALA A 535 11.39 -4.51 -49.97
C ALA A 535 11.73 -5.78 -50.75
N GLY A 536 12.92 -6.35 -50.51
CA GLY A 536 13.43 -7.52 -51.23
C GLY A 536 13.98 -7.24 -52.63
N SER A 537 14.08 -5.98 -53.04
CA SER A 537 14.79 -5.61 -54.27
C SER A 537 16.30 -5.84 -54.12
N PRO A 538 17.04 -6.01 -55.25
CA PRO A 538 18.49 -6.14 -55.19
C PRO A 538 19.20 -4.97 -54.47
N GLN A 539 18.67 -3.76 -54.62
CA GLN A 539 19.22 -2.57 -53.97
C GLN A 539 18.97 -2.57 -52.46
N GLU A 540 17.74 -2.87 -52.02
CA GLU A 540 17.37 -2.95 -50.60
C GLU A 540 18.16 -4.06 -49.88
N THR A 541 18.30 -5.22 -50.51
CA THR A 541 19.08 -6.33 -49.95
C THR A 541 20.58 -6.00 -49.89
N TRP A 542 21.11 -5.29 -50.88
CA TRP A 542 22.48 -4.79 -50.84
C TRP A 542 22.67 -3.76 -49.72
N LEU A 543 21.74 -2.82 -49.57
CA LEU A 543 21.80 -1.76 -48.55
C LEU A 543 21.89 -2.36 -47.14
N LYS A 544 21.05 -3.34 -46.82
CA LYS A 544 21.14 -4.08 -45.54
C LYS A 544 22.51 -4.67 -45.28
N ALA A 545 23.09 -5.32 -46.31
CA ALA A 545 24.39 -5.95 -46.19
C ALA A 545 25.53 -4.92 -46.05
N ASP A 546 25.43 -3.81 -46.76
CA ASP A 546 26.39 -2.70 -46.73
C ASP A 546 26.40 -2.02 -45.36
N LEU A 547 25.22 -1.65 -44.85
CA LEU A 547 25.05 -1.06 -43.52
C LEU A 547 25.56 -1.99 -42.41
N ALA A 548 25.25 -3.29 -42.49
CA ALA A 548 25.74 -4.27 -41.52
C ALA A 548 27.25 -4.49 -41.57
N ALA A 549 27.91 -4.21 -42.70
CA ALA A 549 29.35 -4.33 -42.86
C ALA A 549 30.11 -3.08 -42.40
N SER A 550 29.44 -1.94 -42.29
CA SER A 550 30.05 -0.69 -41.83
C SER A 550 30.42 -0.75 -40.35
N THR A 551 31.56 -0.15 -40.01
CA THR A 551 32.03 0.02 -38.61
C THR A 551 31.95 1.47 -38.15
N LYS A 552 31.44 2.36 -39.02
CA LYS A 552 31.32 3.79 -38.71
C LYS A 552 30.09 4.02 -37.85
N ARG A 553 30.23 4.93 -36.88
CA ARG A 553 29.12 5.35 -36.02
C ARG A 553 28.10 6.18 -36.79
N CYS A 554 28.58 7.12 -37.59
CA CYS A 554 27.73 8.05 -38.31
C CYS A 554 27.46 7.59 -39.73
N THR A 555 26.21 7.68 -40.19
CA THR A 555 25.81 7.29 -41.55
C THR A 555 24.96 8.37 -42.21
N LEU A 556 25.34 8.72 -43.46
CA LEU A 556 24.58 9.62 -44.32
C LEU A 556 24.22 8.91 -45.61
N ALA A 557 22.94 8.99 -46.02
CA ALA A 557 22.50 8.54 -47.33
C ALA A 557 22.06 9.72 -48.20
N TYR A 558 22.19 9.58 -49.52
CA TYR A 558 21.65 10.55 -50.47
C TYR A 558 21.10 9.87 -51.73
N MET A 559 20.00 10.42 -52.24
CA MET A 559 19.21 9.88 -53.35
C MET A 559 18.50 11.00 -54.11
N HIS A 560 17.70 10.68 -55.13
CA HIS A 560 16.99 11.70 -55.89
C HIS A 560 15.59 12.00 -55.33
N HIS A 561 14.72 11.01 -55.16
CA HIS A 561 13.35 11.25 -54.68
C HIS A 561 13.29 11.39 -53.14
N PRO A 562 12.64 12.44 -52.60
CA PRO A 562 12.47 12.59 -51.16
C PRO A 562 11.33 11.70 -50.63
N LEU A 563 11.49 11.12 -49.44
CA LEU A 563 10.38 10.40 -48.80
C LEU A 563 9.35 11.40 -48.23
N PHE A 564 9.85 12.51 -47.67
CA PHE A 564 9.02 13.59 -47.14
C PHE A 564 9.27 14.90 -47.90
N SER A 565 8.19 15.49 -48.41
CA SER A 565 8.23 16.83 -49.00
C SER A 565 6.89 17.53 -48.78
N SER A 566 6.95 18.80 -48.36
CA SER A 566 5.80 19.72 -48.30
C SER A 566 5.43 20.32 -49.66
N GLY A 567 6.16 19.96 -50.72
CA GLY A 567 5.77 20.16 -52.12
C GLY A 567 4.92 18.99 -52.62
N THR A 568 4.95 18.76 -53.93
CA THR A 568 4.13 17.70 -54.58
C THR A 568 4.93 16.46 -54.94
N MET A 569 6.22 16.41 -54.62
CA MET A 569 7.15 15.43 -55.18
C MET A 569 7.65 14.39 -54.16
N ALA A 570 6.95 14.21 -53.04
CA ALA A 570 7.25 13.15 -52.08
C ALA A 570 6.95 11.76 -52.68
N ASP A 571 7.87 10.81 -52.52
CA ASP A 571 7.71 9.43 -53.00
C ASP A 571 7.72 8.42 -51.85
N THR A 572 6.54 7.88 -51.54
CA THR A 572 6.40 6.88 -50.47
C THR A 572 6.99 5.51 -50.80
N THR A 573 7.39 5.26 -52.06
CA THR A 573 8.02 4.00 -52.46
C THR A 573 9.44 3.85 -51.92
N GLU A 574 10.07 4.96 -51.49
CA GLU A 574 11.38 4.99 -50.82
C GLU A 574 11.38 4.40 -49.40
N ARG A 575 10.19 4.16 -48.82
CA ARG A 575 10.03 3.76 -47.42
C ARG A 575 10.84 2.52 -47.01
N PRO A 576 10.99 1.46 -47.83
CA PRO A 576 11.81 0.31 -47.47
C PRO A 576 13.30 0.65 -47.28
N LEU A 577 13.88 1.49 -48.15
CA LEU A 577 15.28 1.94 -47.97
C LEU A 577 15.42 2.78 -46.70
N TRP A 578 14.44 3.64 -46.43
CA TRP A 578 14.37 4.43 -45.19
C TRP A 578 14.26 3.57 -43.94
N GLN A 579 13.52 2.44 -44.00
CA GLN A 579 13.41 1.50 -42.89
C GLN A 579 14.76 0.86 -42.56
N ASP A 580 15.52 0.48 -43.58
CA ASP A 580 16.85 -0.12 -43.39
C ASP A 580 17.87 0.88 -42.87
N LEU A 581 17.86 2.10 -43.42
CA LEU A 581 18.68 3.21 -42.94
C LEU A 581 18.36 3.53 -41.47
N TYR A 582 17.08 3.62 -41.11
CA TYR A 582 16.66 3.92 -39.74
C TYR A 582 17.05 2.79 -38.78
N ALA A 583 16.81 1.53 -39.17
CA ALA A 583 17.17 0.36 -38.37
C ALA A 583 18.69 0.24 -38.15
N ALA A 584 19.51 0.73 -39.09
CA ALA A 584 20.96 0.79 -38.96
C ALA A 584 21.48 2.03 -38.23
N GLY A 585 20.61 2.98 -37.87
CA GLY A 585 21.01 4.23 -37.19
C GLY A 585 21.55 5.31 -38.10
N ALA A 586 21.06 5.42 -39.33
CA ALA A 586 21.42 6.53 -40.20
C ALA A 586 20.96 7.88 -39.64
N ASP A 587 21.81 8.90 -39.76
CA ASP A 587 21.60 10.21 -39.15
C ASP A 587 20.94 11.21 -40.12
N VAL A 588 21.33 11.13 -41.40
CA VAL A 588 20.98 12.12 -42.42
C VAL A 588 20.60 11.45 -43.73
N VAL A 589 19.51 11.93 -44.33
CA VAL A 589 19.17 11.69 -45.74
C VAL A 589 19.14 13.01 -46.49
N VAL A 590 19.78 13.06 -47.65
CA VAL A 590 19.70 14.20 -48.59
C VAL A 590 19.03 13.76 -49.88
N ALA A 591 17.96 14.45 -50.28
CA ALA A 591 17.22 14.21 -51.50
C ALA A 591 17.14 15.46 -52.40
N GLY A 592 16.78 15.28 -53.67
CA GLY A 592 16.52 16.36 -54.64
C GLY A 592 15.05 16.34 -55.09
N HIS A 593 14.82 16.38 -56.41
CA HIS A 593 13.57 16.18 -57.16
C HIS A 593 12.47 17.20 -56.93
N ASP A 594 12.21 17.57 -55.67
CA ASP A 594 11.39 18.73 -55.36
C ASP A 594 12.28 19.98 -55.39
N HIS A 595 12.00 20.89 -56.31
CA HIS A 595 12.90 22.01 -56.59
C HIS A 595 12.79 23.15 -55.56
N ASN A 596 13.05 22.83 -54.29
CA ASN A 596 13.05 23.73 -53.15
C ASN A 596 14.02 23.21 -52.08
N TYR A 597 14.19 23.99 -51.02
CA TYR A 597 14.93 23.59 -49.83
C TYR A 597 13.95 23.24 -48.72
N GLN A 598 14.13 22.09 -48.09
CA GLN A 598 13.39 21.73 -46.88
C GLN A 598 14.31 21.02 -45.90
N ARG A 599 14.02 21.19 -44.61
CA ARG A 599 14.65 20.45 -43.52
C ARG A 599 13.57 19.98 -42.55
N PHE A 600 13.56 18.68 -42.31
CA PHE A 600 12.66 18.03 -41.35
C PHE A 600 13.37 17.82 -40.00
N ALA A 601 12.59 17.67 -38.93
CA ALA A 601 13.08 17.17 -37.65
C ALA A 601 13.46 15.68 -37.77
N PRO A 602 14.34 15.16 -36.89
CA PRO A 602 14.60 13.73 -36.77
C PRO A 602 13.29 12.95 -36.64
N GLN A 603 13.07 11.99 -37.54
CA GLN A 603 11.81 11.25 -37.60
C GLN A 603 11.98 9.82 -38.10
N THR A 604 11.00 8.98 -37.78
CA THR A 604 10.92 7.59 -38.23
C THR A 604 10.57 7.51 -39.74
N PRO A 605 10.72 6.33 -40.38
CA PRO A 605 10.27 6.11 -41.75
C PRO A 605 8.76 6.31 -41.97
N THR A 606 7.97 6.46 -40.90
CA THR A 606 6.53 6.77 -40.97
C THR A 606 6.21 8.24 -40.70
N GLY A 607 7.20 9.07 -40.41
CA GLY A 607 7.03 10.51 -40.14
C GLY A 607 6.63 10.81 -38.69
N VAL A 608 6.90 9.88 -37.76
CA VAL A 608 6.74 10.14 -36.32
C VAL A 608 8.01 10.80 -35.80
N ALA A 609 7.88 11.87 -35.02
CA ALA A 609 9.03 12.55 -34.44
C ALA A 609 9.83 11.58 -33.56
N ASP A 610 11.13 11.47 -33.82
CA ASP A 610 12.06 10.66 -33.04
C ASP A 610 13.34 11.46 -32.80
N PRO A 611 13.42 12.23 -31.71
CA PRO A 611 14.57 13.07 -31.43
C PRO A 611 15.82 12.30 -31.00
N ILE A 612 15.71 10.98 -30.78
CA ILE A 612 16.79 10.15 -30.25
C ILE A 612 17.47 9.37 -31.38
N SER A 613 16.69 8.70 -32.24
CA SER A 613 17.20 7.81 -33.29
C SER A 613 16.67 8.14 -34.69
N GLY A 614 15.91 9.24 -34.85
CA GLY A 614 15.29 9.63 -36.11
C GLY A 614 16.25 10.16 -37.16
N ILE A 615 16.02 9.80 -38.42
CA ILE A 615 16.77 10.36 -39.56
C ILE A 615 16.32 11.80 -39.79
N ARG A 616 17.28 12.71 -40.02
CA ARG A 616 17.00 14.05 -40.54
C ARG A 616 17.01 14.06 -42.07
N GLU A 617 15.89 14.43 -42.69
CA GLU A 617 15.84 14.68 -44.14
C GLU A 617 16.14 16.14 -44.50
N PHE A 618 16.96 16.30 -45.53
CA PHE A 618 17.10 17.54 -46.30
C PHE A 618 16.63 17.32 -47.73
N VAL A 619 15.68 18.14 -48.18
CA VAL A 619 15.38 18.29 -49.61
C VAL A 619 16.22 19.45 -50.12
N ALA A 620 17.08 19.19 -51.10
CA ALA A 620 18.10 20.09 -51.61
C ALA A 620 18.04 20.25 -53.14
N GLY A 621 16.84 20.29 -53.72
CA GLY A 621 16.60 20.40 -55.18
C GLY A 621 16.76 21.79 -55.78
N MET A 622 17.57 22.66 -55.16
CA MET A 622 17.72 24.07 -55.56
C MET A 622 18.95 24.31 -56.46
N GLY A 623 19.37 23.30 -57.23
CA GLY A 623 20.64 23.29 -57.95
C GLY A 623 20.69 24.19 -59.18
N GLY A 624 19.60 24.36 -59.92
CA GLY A 624 19.60 25.26 -61.08
C GLY A 624 18.45 25.13 -62.10
N ALA A 625 17.67 24.04 -62.08
CA ALA A 625 16.60 23.77 -63.05
C ALA A 625 15.33 24.67 -62.91
N GLY A 626 15.26 25.47 -61.84
CA GLY A 626 14.15 26.39 -61.52
C GLY A 626 13.31 25.91 -60.35
N LEU A 627 12.71 26.81 -59.57
CA LEU A 627 12.09 26.47 -58.28
C LEU A 627 10.62 26.04 -58.40
N TYR A 628 10.20 25.09 -57.57
CA TYR A 628 8.81 24.70 -57.37
C TYR A 628 8.21 25.39 -56.14
N THR A 629 6.93 25.75 -56.23
CA THR A 629 6.19 26.37 -55.12
C THR A 629 5.94 25.34 -54.02
N LEU A 630 6.16 25.75 -52.77
CA LEU A 630 5.88 24.93 -51.59
C LEU A 630 4.39 24.97 -51.19
N GLY A 631 3.90 23.83 -50.69
CA GLY A 631 2.59 23.72 -50.04
C GLY A 631 2.63 24.04 -48.54
N ALA A 632 1.55 23.66 -47.84
CA ALA A 632 1.50 23.75 -46.39
C ALA A 632 2.56 22.82 -45.77
N PRO A 633 3.27 23.25 -44.70
CA PRO A 633 4.28 22.42 -44.05
C PRO A 633 3.69 21.08 -43.58
N LEU A 634 4.35 19.97 -43.91
CA LEU A 634 4.06 18.67 -43.33
C LEU A 634 4.44 18.61 -41.83
N PRO A 635 3.91 17.65 -41.06
CA PRO A 635 4.42 17.34 -39.73
C PRO A 635 5.94 17.21 -39.72
N ASN A 636 6.57 17.71 -38.65
CA ASN A 636 8.02 17.76 -38.46
C ASN A 636 8.82 18.63 -39.46
N SER A 637 8.20 19.30 -40.44
CA SER A 637 8.88 20.30 -41.26
C SER A 637 9.35 21.47 -40.38
N GLN A 638 10.66 21.72 -40.35
CA GLN A 638 11.26 22.76 -39.51
C GLN A 638 11.59 24.02 -40.30
N VAL A 639 12.08 23.86 -41.53
CA VAL A 639 12.42 24.96 -42.43
C VAL A 639 12.07 24.55 -43.85
N GLN A 640 11.49 25.49 -44.62
CA GLN A 640 11.24 25.32 -46.05
C GLN A 640 11.43 26.64 -46.80
N SER A 641 11.97 26.60 -48.02
CA SER A 641 12.14 27.76 -48.88
C SER A 641 12.09 27.39 -50.35
N ASP A 642 11.31 28.15 -51.12
CA ASP A 642 11.21 28.12 -52.58
C ASP A 642 11.70 29.45 -53.20
N GLN A 643 12.53 30.21 -52.48
CA GLN A 643 12.85 31.61 -52.82
C GLN A 643 14.29 31.85 -53.34
N ALA A 644 15.20 30.87 -53.18
CA ALA A 644 16.61 31.06 -53.47
C ALA A 644 17.32 29.78 -53.94
N LEU A 645 17.96 29.82 -55.11
CA LEU A 645 18.91 28.77 -55.50
C LEU A 645 20.13 28.75 -54.54
N GLY A 646 20.75 27.59 -54.37
CA GLY A 646 21.90 27.45 -53.46
C GLY A 646 22.44 26.02 -53.35
N VAL A 647 23.37 25.83 -52.42
CA VAL A 647 23.95 24.52 -52.10
C VAL A 647 23.83 24.22 -50.60
N LEU A 648 23.60 22.97 -50.25
CA LEU A 648 23.67 22.48 -48.87
C LEU A 648 25.13 22.08 -48.58
N LYS A 649 25.71 22.68 -47.55
CA LYS A 649 27.02 22.31 -47.01
C LYS A 649 26.84 21.59 -45.68
N LEU A 650 27.39 20.38 -45.57
CA LEU A 650 27.54 19.62 -44.34
C LEU A 650 29.01 19.58 -43.93
N THR A 651 29.30 19.85 -42.66
CA THR A 651 30.62 19.66 -42.04
C THR A 651 30.50 18.50 -41.07
N LEU A 652 31.10 17.37 -41.41
CA LEU A 652 30.98 16.09 -40.75
C LEU A 652 32.13 15.90 -39.75
N SER A 653 31.82 15.47 -38.54
CA SER A 653 32.76 15.19 -37.44
C SER A 653 32.53 13.78 -36.88
N ALA A 654 33.44 13.26 -36.05
CA ALA A 654 33.33 11.90 -35.50
C ALA A 654 32.01 11.62 -34.73
N SER A 655 31.34 12.65 -34.21
CA SER A 655 30.14 12.53 -33.37
C SER A 655 28.95 13.34 -33.87
N GLY A 656 29.02 13.98 -35.04
CA GLY A 656 27.93 14.84 -35.51
C GLY A 656 28.23 15.60 -36.80
N TYR A 657 27.29 16.46 -37.20
CA TYR A 657 27.33 17.24 -38.43
C TYR A 657 26.79 18.66 -38.22
N ASP A 658 27.43 19.65 -38.84
CA ASP A 658 26.90 21.00 -38.99
C ASP A 658 26.34 21.18 -40.40
N TRP A 659 25.14 21.73 -40.55
CA TRP A 659 24.60 22.10 -41.85
C TRP A 659 24.57 23.60 -42.06
N LYS A 660 24.68 24.00 -43.33
CA LYS A 660 24.44 25.36 -43.79
C LYS A 660 23.91 25.35 -45.22
N PHE A 661 22.74 25.93 -45.44
CA PHE A 661 22.29 26.32 -46.77
C PHE A 661 23.02 27.61 -47.17
N ILE A 662 23.72 27.57 -48.31
CA ILE A 662 24.46 28.70 -48.85
C ILE A 662 23.73 29.17 -50.12
N PRO A 663 23.00 30.29 -50.06
CA PRO A 663 22.28 30.80 -51.21
C PRO A 663 23.23 31.44 -52.23
N VAL A 664 22.80 31.51 -53.49
CA VAL A 664 23.50 32.30 -54.51
C VAL A 664 23.52 33.80 -54.15
N ALA A 665 24.51 34.53 -54.68
CA ALA A 665 24.69 35.95 -54.36
C ALA A 665 23.42 36.79 -54.58
N GLY A 666 23.11 37.67 -53.62
CA GLY A 666 21.94 38.56 -53.66
C GLY A 666 20.65 37.97 -53.08
N LYS A 667 20.67 36.72 -52.62
CA LYS A 667 19.55 36.09 -51.89
C LYS A 667 19.82 36.09 -50.38
N THR A 668 18.75 36.13 -49.58
CA THR A 668 18.81 36.32 -48.12
C THR A 668 18.42 35.09 -47.31
N PHE A 669 17.80 34.07 -47.93
CA PHE A 669 17.43 32.86 -47.22
C PHE A 669 18.68 32.08 -46.79
N MET A 670 18.76 31.79 -45.49
CA MET A 670 19.82 31.01 -44.88
C MET A 670 19.20 30.04 -43.87
N ASP A 671 19.73 28.83 -43.82
CA ASP A 671 19.46 27.87 -42.75
C ASP A 671 20.80 27.30 -42.29
N ALA A 672 20.97 27.15 -40.98
CA ALA A 672 22.17 26.58 -40.40
C ALA A 672 21.86 25.97 -39.04
N GLY A 673 22.64 24.96 -38.65
CA GLY A 673 22.53 24.32 -37.35
C GLY A 673 23.46 23.12 -37.26
N SER A 674 23.30 22.35 -36.19
CA SER A 674 24.11 21.18 -35.86
C SER A 674 23.25 20.00 -35.41
N GLY A 675 23.72 18.80 -35.66
CA GLY A 675 23.15 17.54 -35.19
C GLY A 675 24.25 16.60 -34.70
N THR A 676 23.93 15.72 -33.76
CA THR A 676 24.82 14.67 -33.28
C THR A 676 24.48 13.34 -33.94
N CYS A 677 25.47 12.49 -34.16
CA CYS A 677 25.20 11.14 -34.60
C CYS A 677 24.56 10.35 -33.47
N HIS A 678 23.55 9.56 -33.80
CA HIS A 678 22.91 8.66 -32.86
C HIS A 678 23.29 7.22 -33.16
N ASP A 679 23.17 6.35 -32.16
CA ASP A 679 23.30 4.94 -32.41
C ASP A 679 22.06 4.45 -33.17
N ALA A 680 22.15 3.27 -33.80
CA ALA A 680 20.95 2.56 -34.24
C ALA A 680 19.92 2.57 -33.11
N PRO A 681 18.61 2.72 -33.40
CA PRO A 681 17.60 2.39 -32.41
C PRO A 681 17.95 0.99 -31.95
N SER A 682 18.57 0.89 -30.77
CA SER A 682 18.98 -0.40 -30.26
C SER A 682 17.72 -1.25 -30.30
N ALA A 683 17.84 -2.55 -30.56
CA ALA A 683 16.77 -3.46 -30.17
C ALA A 683 16.43 -3.38 -28.65
N GLY A 684 17.08 -2.47 -27.91
CA GLY A 684 16.61 -1.86 -26.69
C GLY A 684 15.22 -1.27 -26.85
N ASN A 685 14.34 -1.85 -26.06
CA ASN A 685 12.96 -1.52 -25.91
C ASN A 685 12.74 -0.03 -25.56
N ARG A 686 12.02 0.70 -26.42
CA ARG A 686 11.72 2.13 -26.22
C ARG A 686 10.43 2.24 -25.41
N ALA A 687 10.51 2.97 -24.30
CA ALA A 687 9.38 3.13 -23.41
C ALA A 687 8.12 3.68 -24.14
N PRO A 688 6.94 3.12 -23.87
CA PRO A 688 5.69 3.58 -24.45
C PRO A 688 5.27 4.96 -23.93
N THR A 689 4.22 5.54 -24.53
CA THR A 689 3.59 6.80 -24.09
C THR A 689 2.22 6.51 -23.48
N ALA A 690 2.01 6.87 -22.21
CA ALA A 690 0.72 6.79 -21.53
C ALA A 690 -0.19 7.96 -21.91
N ALA A 691 -1.42 7.66 -22.33
CA ALA A 691 -2.47 8.66 -22.56
C ALA A 691 -3.69 8.33 -21.69
N PRO A 692 -3.80 8.88 -20.45
CA PRO A 692 -4.85 8.53 -19.50
C PRO A 692 -6.26 9.06 -19.83
N GLY A 693 -6.43 9.85 -20.89
CA GLY A 693 -7.72 10.45 -21.27
C GLY A 693 -8.22 11.51 -20.28
N GLY A 694 -9.54 11.70 -20.21
CA GLY A 694 -10.20 12.63 -19.29
C GLY A 694 -10.26 14.09 -19.77
N PRO A 695 -10.62 15.04 -18.87
CA PRO A 695 -10.92 14.88 -17.44
C PRO A 695 -12.23 14.11 -17.16
N TYR A 696 -12.38 13.56 -15.96
CA TYR A 696 -13.49 12.68 -15.57
C TYR A 696 -14.35 13.25 -14.43
N PRO A 697 -15.58 13.74 -14.71
CA PRO A 697 -16.51 14.16 -13.65
C PRO A 697 -17.32 12.97 -13.10
N GLY A 698 -17.63 12.98 -11.79
CA GLY A 698 -18.48 11.98 -11.15
C GLY A 698 -18.98 12.39 -9.75
N SER A 699 -19.63 11.47 -9.06
CA SER A 699 -20.06 11.63 -7.65
C SER A 699 -19.54 10.47 -6.82
N GLU A 700 -19.30 10.69 -5.53
CA GLU A 700 -18.76 9.63 -4.66
C GLU A 700 -19.72 8.44 -4.57
N GLY A 701 -19.17 7.24 -4.40
CA GLY A 701 -19.93 5.99 -4.45
C GLY A 701 -20.41 5.56 -5.84
N THR A 702 -20.24 6.38 -6.89
CA THR A 702 -20.58 6.02 -8.27
C THR A 702 -19.38 5.48 -9.06
N VAL A 703 -19.63 4.52 -9.95
CA VAL A 703 -18.59 3.91 -10.79
C VAL A 703 -18.25 4.82 -11.97
N LEU A 704 -17.00 5.25 -12.08
CA LEU A 704 -16.46 5.96 -13.25
C LEU A 704 -15.71 4.98 -14.17
N SER A 705 -15.74 5.24 -15.49
CA SER A 705 -15.00 4.47 -16.50
C SER A 705 -13.90 5.32 -17.13
N PHE A 706 -12.69 4.77 -17.19
CA PHE A 706 -11.49 5.42 -17.72
C PHE A 706 -11.16 4.88 -19.11
N ASP A 707 -10.35 5.60 -19.89
CA ASP A 707 -10.01 5.20 -21.25
C ASP A 707 -8.56 5.56 -21.61
N ALA A 708 -7.69 4.55 -21.68
CA ALA A 708 -6.29 4.66 -22.08
C ALA A 708 -6.04 4.30 -23.56
N SER A 709 -7.08 4.19 -24.38
CA SER A 709 -6.94 3.75 -25.78
C SER A 709 -6.06 4.65 -26.65
N GLY A 710 -5.76 5.88 -26.22
CA GLY A 710 -4.79 6.75 -26.87
C GLY A 710 -3.32 6.44 -26.56
N SER A 711 -3.02 5.47 -25.69
CA SER A 711 -1.63 5.11 -25.35
C SER A 711 -0.99 4.33 -26.49
N SER A 712 0.30 4.56 -26.74
CA SER A 712 1.01 3.97 -27.88
C SER A 712 2.42 3.56 -27.53
N ASP A 713 2.92 2.55 -28.24
CA ASP A 713 4.30 2.08 -28.15
C ASP A 713 5.07 2.45 -29.43
N PRO A 714 6.23 3.11 -29.35
CA PRO A 714 7.04 3.45 -30.53
C PRO A 714 7.56 2.25 -31.33
N ASP A 715 7.68 1.08 -30.70
CA ASP A 715 8.10 -0.18 -31.31
C ASP A 715 6.93 -1.05 -31.79
N GLY A 716 5.69 -0.66 -31.46
CA GLY A 716 4.48 -1.38 -31.81
C GLY A 716 4.16 -2.56 -30.89
N ASP A 717 4.80 -2.64 -29.72
CA ASP A 717 4.57 -3.69 -28.75
C ASP A 717 3.20 -3.61 -28.07
N ALA A 718 2.73 -4.75 -27.58
CA ALA A 718 1.54 -4.81 -26.76
C ALA A 718 1.77 -4.13 -25.40
N LEU A 719 0.80 -3.32 -24.97
CA LEU A 719 0.86 -2.57 -23.72
C LEU A 719 0.12 -3.26 -22.58
N SER A 720 0.73 -3.25 -21.40
CA SER A 720 0.08 -3.42 -20.12
C SER A 720 -0.18 -2.05 -19.49
N TYR A 721 -1.26 -1.93 -18.74
CA TYR A 721 -1.75 -0.65 -18.21
C TYR A 721 -1.83 -0.72 -16.69
N ASN A 722 -1.19 0.22 -16.02
CA ASN A 722 -1.22 0.35 -14.58
C ASN A 722 -1.71 1.75 -14.19
N TRP A 723 -2.88 1.80 -13.56
CA TRP A 723 -3.53 3.03 -13.13
C TRP A 723 -3.33 3.23 -11.64
N SER A 724 -3.11 4.46 -11.22
CA SER A 724 -3.32 4.95 -9.85
C SER A 724 -4.41 6.01 -9.89
N PHE A 725 -5.49 5.80 -9.15
CA PHE A 725 -6.64 6.71 -9.19
C PHE A 725 -6.45 7.95 -8.29
N GLY A 726 -5.34 8.06 -7.57
CA GLY A 726 -5.01 9.21 -6.73
C GLY A 726 -5.60 9.17 -5.32
N ASP A 727 -6.41 8.17 -4.99
CA ASP A 727 -6.97 7.89 -3.66
C ASP A 727 -6.26 6.73 -2.93
N GLY A 728 -5.13 6.27 -3.48
CA GLY A 728 -4.36 5.12 -2.99
C GLY A 728 -4.76 3.78 -3.63
N SER A 729 -5.84 3.73 -4.40
CA SER A 729 -6.23 2.55 -5.18
C SER A 729 -5.55 2.50 -6.55
N ALA A 730 -5.54 1.30 -7.15
CA ALA A 730 -4.94 1.02 -8.43
C ALA A 730 -5.86 0.19 -9.33
N GLY A 731 -5.65 0.27 -10.64
CA GLY A 731 -6.42 -0.47 -11.64
C GLY A 731 -5.56 -0.91 -12.83
N SER A 732 -6.11 -1.77 -13.68
CA SER A 732 -5.39 -2.28 -14.86
C SER A 732 -6.30 -2.42 -16.08
N GLY A 733 -5.68 -2.51 -17.26
CA GLY A 733 -6.36 -2.62 -18.55
C GLY A 733 -6.61 -1.27 -19.23
N VAL A 734 -7.08 -1.34 -20.48
CA VAL A 734 -7.31 -0.17 -21.33
C VAL A 734 -8.46 0.70 -20.80
N LYS A 735 -9.52 0.06 -20.28
CA LYS A 735 -10.74 0.74 -19.81
C LYS A 735 -11.16 0.24 -18.43
N PRO A 736 -10.39 0.50 -17.37
CA PRO A 736 -10.80 0.11 -16.03
C PRO A 736 -11.98 0.96 -15.56
N SER A 737 -12.65 0.47 -14.51
CA SER A 737 -13.63 1.25 -13.75
C SER A 737 -13.15 1.45 -12.31
N HIS A 738 -13.48 2.59 -11.72
CA HIS A 738 -13.15 2.90 -10.33
C HIS A 738 -14.27 3.70 -9.65
N THR A 739 -14.44 3.50 -8.34
CA THR A 739 -15.40 4.23 -7.51
C THR A 739 -14.65 4.97 -6.42
N TYR A 740 -14.79 6.29 -6.39
CA TYR A 740 -14.18 7.11 -5.34
C TYR A 740 -15.06 7.12 -4.11
N ALA A 741 -14.42 6.89 -2.97
CA ALA A 741 -15.10 6.82 -1.68
C ALA A 741 -15.31 8.19 -1.03
N ASN A 742 -14.61 9.24 -1.45
CA ASN A 742 -14.76 10.59 -0.91
C ASN A 742 -14.83 11.60 -2.08
N ASN A 743 -15.53 12.70 -1.88
CA ASN A 743 -15.54 13.86 -2.76
C ASN A 743 -14.17 14.57 -2.76
N ALA A 744 -13.51 14.65 -3.90
CA ALA A 744 -12.29 15.43 -4.08
C ALA A 744 -11.95 15.61 -5.56
N VAL A 745 -10.88 16.37 -5.82
CA VAL A 745 -10.18 16.32 -7.11
C VAL A 745 -9.00 15.37 -6.97
N TYR A 746 -9.08 14.22 -7.63
CA TYR A 746 -8.04 13.20 -7.63
C TYR A 746 -7.16 13.32 -8.86
N THR A 747 -5.85 13.22 -8.66
CA THR A 747 -4.88 13.12 -9.76
C THR A 747 -4.77 11.65 -10.18
N VAL A 748 -5.35 11.32 -11.33
CA VAL A 748 -5.31 9.98 -11.89
C VAL A 748 -4.04 9.85 -12.73
N THR A 749 -3.26 8.83 -12.44
CA THR A 749 -1.97 8.57 -13.07
C THR A 749 -2.01 7.24 -13.80
N LEU A 750 -1.59 7.21 -15.06
CA LEU A 750 -1.42 6.01 -15.86
C LEU A 750 0.06 5.81 -16.16
N THR A 751 0.54 4.59 -15.94
CA THR A 751 1.80 4.10 -16.48
C THR A 751 1.48 2.93 -17.39
N VAL A 752 1.98 2.95 -18.63
CA VAL A 752 1.88 1.79 -19.53
C VAL A 752 3.25 1.13 -19.64
N THR A 753 3.30 -0.20 -19.72
CA THR A 753 4.55 -0.96 -19.88
C THR A 753 4.39 -1.89 -21.06
N ASP A 754 5.34 -1.87 -21.98
CA ASP A 754 5.30 -2.74 -23.16
C ASP A 754 5.62 -4.21 -22.81
N ALA A 755 5.54 -5.09 -23.82
CA ALA A 755 5.79 -6.52 -23.68
C ALA A 755 7.27 -6.89 -23.42
N ARG A 756 8.20 -5.95 -23.66
CA ARG A 756 9.64 -6.12 -23.45
C ARG A 756 10.12 -5.48 -22.13
N GLY A 757 9.21 -4.91 -21.35
CA GLY A 757 9.40 -4.49 -19.96
C GLY A 757 9.79 -3.03 -19.75
N ALA A 758 9.69 -2.15 -20.75
CA ALA A 758 9.94 -0.71 -20.56
C ALA A 758 8.63 0.01 -20.24
N SER A 759 8.69 0.89 -19.24
CA SER A 759 7.54 1.61 -18.73
C SER A 759 7.57 3.06 -19.19
N SER A 760 6.40 3.59 -19.53
CA SER A 760 6.21 5.00 -19.87
C SER A 760 6.54 5.91 -18.68
N ALA A 761 6.81 7.19 -18.96
CA ALA A 761 6.60 8.20 -17.94
C ALA A 761 5.13 8.19 -17.48
N PRO A 762 4.82 8.55 -16.22
CA PRO A 762 3.44 8.61 -15.76
C PRO A 762 2.66 9.71 -16.49
N GLY A 763 1.59 9.36 -17.18
CA GLY A 763 0.63 10.31 -17.73
C GLY A 763 -0.42 10.64 -16.67
N THR A 764 -0.78 11.92 -16.52
CA THR A 764 -1.74 12.36 -15.50
C THR A 764 -2.99 13.02 -16.10
N THR A 765 -4.13 12.82 -15.46
CA THR A 765 -5.40 13.52 -15.69
C THR A 765 -6.13 13.72 -14.37
N THR A 766 -7.32 14.32 -14.38
CA THR A 766 -8.08 14.60 -13.16
C THR A 766 -9.42 13.89 -13.13
N ALA A 767 -9.78 13.31 -11.99
CA ALA A 767 -11.14 12.92 -11.66
C ALA A 767 -11.73 13.90 -10.64
N THR A 768 -12.86 14.52 -10.95
CA THR A 768 -13.53 15.50 -10.07
C THR A 768 -14.82 14.88 -9.52
N ILE A 769 -14.83 14.61 -8.22
CA ILE A 769 -15.88 13.85 -7.54
C ILE A 769 -16.69 14.76 -6.63
N ALA A 770 -17.99 14.87 -6.91
CA ALA A 770 -18.94 15.64 -6.12
C ALA A 770 -19.47 14.84 -4.91
N ASN A 771 -19.82 15.55 -3.83
CA ASN A 771 -20.48 14.99 -2.64
C ASN A 771 -21.86 14.40 -3.00
N ALA A 772 -22.20 13.23 -2.45
CA ALA A 772 -23.49 12.56 -2.57
C ALA A 772 -24.15 12.36 -1.20
N GLY A 773 -25.27 13.05 -0.96
CA GLY A 773 -25.93 13.01 0.35
C GLY A 773 -26.55 11.66 0.76
N PRO A 774 -26.86 11.49 2.07
CA PRO A 774 -27.39 10.24 2.62
C PRO A 774 -28.69 9.76 1.97
N THR A 775 -28.91 8.45 1.92
CA THR A 775 -30.22 7.83 1.66
C THR A 775 -30.90 7.51 2.99
N VAL A 776 -32.09 8.06 3.24
CA VAL A 776 -32.80 7.92 4.53
C VAL A 776 -34.03 7.01 4.40
N ASN A 777 -34.10 5.98 5.24
CA ASN A 777 -35.26 5.12 5.40
C ASN A 777 -35.90 5.36 6.77
N ALA A 778 -37.04 6.06 6.77
CA ALA A 778 -37.78 6.35 7.99
C ALA A 778 -38.45 5.12 8.64
N GLY A 779 -38.42 3.94 8.01
CA GLY A 779 -39.03 2.71 8.53
C GLY A 779 -40.55 2.64 8.30
N PRO A 780 -41.21 1.56 8.78
CA PRO A 780 -42.63 1.35 8.56
C PRO A 780 -43.51 2.36 9.33
N ASN A 781 -44.76 2.50 8.89
CA ASN A 781 -45.78 3.26 9.62
C ASN A 781 -46.04 2.65 11.00
N GLN A 782 -46.34 3.49 12.00
CA GLN A 782 -46.56 3.06 13.38
C GLN A 782 -47.92 3.51 13.92
N THR A 783 -48.40 2.81 14.94
CA THR A 783 -49.61 3.17 15.70
C THR A 783 -49.29 3.32 17.18
N VAL A 784 -49.91 4.29 17.86
CA VAL A 784 -49.73 4.51 19.32
C VAL A 784 -51.01 5.09 19.93
N THR A 785 -51.19 4.97 21.24
CA THR A 785 -52.31 5.61 21.97
C THR A 785 -51.89 6.99 22.47
N ALA A 786 -52.79 7.97 22.39
CA ALA A 786 -52.58 9.32 22.88
C ALA A 786 -52.11 9.32 24.34
N GLY A 787 -51.10 10.14 24.64
CA GLY A 787 -50.46 10.19 25.96
C GLY A 787 -49.38 9.12 26.20
N SER A 788 -49.24 8.12 25.31
CA SER A 788 -48.14 7.15 25.38
C SER A 788 -46.91 7.65 24.61
N ALA A 789 -45.72 7.40 25.16
CA ALA A 789 -44.47 7.70 24.48
C ALA A 789 -44.24 6.74 23.31
N LEU A 790 -43.96 7.28 22.12
CA LEU A 790 -43.57 6.56 20.92
C LEU A 790 -42.11 6.86 20.60
N THR A 791 -41.31 5.82 20.38
CA THR A 791 -39.97 5.97 19.80
C THR A 791 -40.04 5.73 18.30
N VAL A 792 -39.68 6.75 17.52
CA VAL A 792 -39.47 6.66 16.08
C VAL A 792 -38.00 6.42 15.80
N SER A 793 -37.71 5.44 14.96
CA SER A 793 -36.35 5.15 14.48
C SER A 793 -36.27 5.34 12.97
N ALA A 794 -35.10 5.74 12.47
CA ALA A 794 -34.79 5.78 11.04
C ALA A 794 -33.38 5.24 10.80
N ASN A 795 -33.23 4.47 9.73
CA ASN A 795 -31.93 4.03 9.24
C ASN A 795 -31.53 4.95 8.09
N PHE A 796 -30.24 5.15 7.91
CA PHE A 796 -29.73 5.86 6.74
C PHE A 796 -28.44 5.19 6.26
N SER A 797 -28.11 5.39 5.00
CA SER A 797 -26.86 4.95 4.41
C SER A 797 -26.27 6.07 3.55
N ASP A 798 -24.99 6.32 3.72
CA ASP A 798 -24.24 7.34 3.01
C ASP A 798 -23.03 6.69 2.32
N PRO A 799 -22.84 6.90 1.01
CA PRO A 799 -21.74 6.29 0.26
C PRO A 799 -20.35 6.85 0.60
N GLY A 800 -20.25 8.06 1.17
CA GLY A 800 -18.97 8.72 1.39
C GLY A 800 -18.24 8.28 2.66
N VAL A 801 -16.96 7.95 2.51
CA VAL A 801 -16.05 7.63 3.62
C VAL A 801 -15.49 8.94 4.15
N ASN A 802 -15.78 9.28 5.40
CA ASN A 802 -15.50 10.55 6.09
C ASN A 802 -16.66 11.57 6.14
N ASP A 803 -17.90 11.16 5.89
CA ASP A 803 -19.06 12.04 6.09
C ASP A 803 -19.63 12.06 7.52
N ALA A 804 -19.15 11.17 8.39
CA ALA A 804 -19.43 11.23 9.82
C ALA A 804 -18.77 12.46 10.45
N PRO A 805 -19.40 13.28 11.32
CA PRO A 805 -20.69 13.01 11.89
C PRO A 805 -21.84 13.49 11.01
N TRP A 806 -22.86 12.65 10.85
CA TRP A 806 -24.11 13.04 10.24
C TRP A 806 -24.97 13.76 11.27
N SER A 807 -25.53 14.90 10.88
CA SER A 807 -26.59 15.54 11.66
C SER A 807 -27.93 15.00 11.21
N TYR A 808 -28.85 14.78 12.16
CA TYR A 808 -30.20 14.32 11.84
C TYR A 808 -31.23 15.18 12.55
N ALA A 809 -32.39 15.35 11.91
CA ALA A 809 -33.52 16.08 12.46
C ALA A 809 -34.82 15.32 12.19
N PHE A 810 -35.62 15.16 13.25
CA PHE A 810 -36.96 14.59 13.20
C PHE A 810 -38.01 15.70 13.27
N ASP A 811 -38.81 15.83 12.22
CA ASP A 811 -40.11 16.50 12.26
C ASP A 811 -41.18 15.47 12.65
N LEU A 812 -41.89 15.72 13.75
CA LEU A 812 -42.90 14.79 14.27
C LEU A 812 -44.28 15.04 13.67
N GLY A 813 -44.45 16.09 12.86
CA GLY A 813 -45.65 16.38 12.08
C GLY A 813 -46.82 16.99 12.86
N ASP A 814 -46.66 17.28 14.16
CA ASP A 814 -47.68 17.88 15.03
C ASP A 814 -47.39 19.36 15.40
N GLY A 815 -46.37 19.95 14.79
CA GLY A 815 -45.93 21.33 15.05
C GLY A 815 -45.05 21.49 16.29
N SER A 816 -44.66 20.39 16.96
CA SER A 816 -43.64 20.42 18.00
C SER A 816 -42.25 20.79 17.43
N PRO A 817 -41.33 21.34 18.24
CA PRO A 817 -39.96 21.60 17.80
C PRO A 817 -39.27 20.33 17.33
N GLN A 818 -38.50 20.43 16.23
CA GLN A 818 -37.78 19.28 15.70
C GLN A 818 -36.76 18.73 16.70
N THR A 819 -36.67 17.40 16.76
CA THR A 819 -35.65 16.72 17.56
C THR A 819 -34.41 16.52 16.70
N ALA A 820 -33.35 17.26 17.00
CA ALA A 820 -32.09 17.17 16.28
C ALA A 820 -31.01 16.44 17.09
N GLY A 821 -30.09 15.78 16.39
CA GLY A 821 -28.94 15.12 16.99
C GLY A 821 -27.83 14.89 15.97
N SER A 822 -26.81 14.15 16.40
CA SER A 822 -25.69 13.81 15.53
C SER A 822 -25.16 12.41 15.87
N THR A 823 -24.72 11.68 14.84
CA THR A 823 -24.13 10.34 14.99
C THR A 823 -22.87 10.23 14.15
N THR A 824 -21.91 9.45 14.63
CA THR A 824 -20.70 9.07 13.88
C THR A 824 -20.81 7.68 13.26
N SER A 825 -21.95 7.01 13.40
CA SER A 825 -22.19 5.65 12.93
C SER A 825 -23.51 5.54 12.19
N GLN A 826 -23.48 4.86 11.04
CA GLN A 826 -24.65 4.48 10.25
C GLN A 826 -25.21 3.10 10.67
N ALA A 827 -24.51 2.37 11.55
CA ALA A 827 -24.87 1.00 11.92
C ALA A 827 -26.07 0.90 12.86
N ALA A 828 -26.31 1.96 13.64
CA ALA A 828 -27.46 2.05 14.54
C ALA A 828 -28.48 3.06 13.99
N PRO A 829 -29.79 2.77 14.08
CA PRO A 829 -30.82 3.74 13.77
C PRO A 829 -30.65 5.01 14.60
N VAL A 830 -30.92 6.16 13.97
CA VAL A 830 -31.19 7.39 14.72
C VAL A 830 -32.61 7.32 15.27
N THR A 831 -32.81 7.82 16.49
CA THR A 831 -34.09 7.72 17.19
C THR A 831 -34.52 9.04 17.81
N ALA A 832 -35.83 9.26 17.85
CA ALA A 832 -36.46 10.29 18.66
C ALA A 832 -37.64 9.69 19.44
N THR A 833 -37.86 10.12 20.67
CA THR A 833 -39.03 9.73 21.47
C THR A 833 -39.96 10.92 21.58
N HIS A 834 -41.25 10.70 21.32
CA HIS A 834 -42.28 11.74 21.36
C HIS A 834 -43.59 11.21 21.92
N THR A 835 -44.37 12.08 22.55
CA THR A 835 -45.69 11.74 23.09
C THR A 835 -46.75 12.61 22.43
N TYR A 836 -47.54 12.01 21.54
CA TYR A 836 -48.68 12.67 20.91
C TYR A 836 -49.84 12.79 21.90
N GLN A 837 -50.30 14.01 22.17
CA GLN A 837 -51.39 14.28 23.12
C GLN A 837 -52.78 14.11 22.51
N THR A 838 -52.88 14.22 21.19
CA THR A 838 -54.14 14.17 20.45
C THR A 838 -54.15 13.02 19.46
N ALA A 839 -55.26 12.29 19.41
CA ALA A 839 -55.50 11.29 18.39
C ALA A 839 -55.52 11.95 16.99
N GLY A 840 -54.94 11.28 16.00
CA GLY A 840 -54.74 11.84 14.66
C GLY A 840 -53.73 11.04 13.83
N ASN A 841 -53.51 11.45 12.58
CA ASN A 841 -52.45 10.88 11.74
C ASN A 841 -51.38 11.94 11.46
N TYR A 842 -50.13 11.63 11.76
CA TYR A 842 -49.00 12.56 11.66
C TYR A 842 -47.96 12.04 10.66
N THR A 843 -47.42 12.93 9.83
CA THR A 843 -46.32 12.57 8.92
C THR A 843 -45.01 12.94 9.59
N VAL A 844 -44.21 11.91 9.93
CA VAL A 844 -42.88 12.10 10.48
C VAL A 844 -41.89 12.21 9.32
N GLN A 845 -41.11 13.30 9.29
CA GLN A 845 -40.01 13.48 8.34
C GLN A 845 -38.68 13.39 9.05
N VAL A 846 -37.75 12.66 8.45
CA VAL A 846 -36.39 12.50 8.97
C VAL A 846 -35.44 13.02 7.91
N THR A 847 -34.70 14.07 8.26
CA THR A 847 -33.62 14.60 7.42
C THR A 847 -32.30 14.18 8.02
N VAL A 848 -31.38 13.69 7.19
CA VAL A 848 -30.00 13.39 7.58
C VAL A 848 -29.07 14.15 6.64
N THR A 849 -28.12 14.88 7.21
CA THR A 849 -27.16 15.73 6.50
C THR A 849 -25.75 15.28 6.83
N ASP A 850 -24.94 15.00 5.81
CA ASP A 850 -23.52 14.69 5.96
C ASP A 850 -22.69 15.91 6.39
N ARG A 851 -21.44 15.65 6.77
CA ARG A 851 -20.48 16.69 7.17
C ARG A 851 -20.25 17.73 6.07
N ASP A 852 -20.32 17.32 4.82
CA ASP A 852 -19.98 18.12 3.66
C ASP A 852 -21.19 18.90 3.08
N GLY A 853 -22.33 18.79 3.76
CA GLY A 853 -23.53 19.61 3.58
C GLY A 853 -24.60 19.05 2.65
N ALA A 854 -24.44 17.85 2.08
CA ALA A 854 -25.51 17.21 1.32
C ALA A 854 -26.49 16.50 2.26
N SER A 855 -27.74 16.30 1.82
CA SER A 855 -28.84 15.88 2.69
C SER A 855 -29.80 14.90 2.04
N GLY A 856 -30.26 13.94 2.81
CA GLY A 856 -31.31 12.98 2.47
C GLY A 856 -32.56 13.14 3.31
N LEU A 857 -33.71 12.73 2.77
CA LEU A 857 -35.01 12.81 3.46
C LEU A 857 -35.78 11.49 3.34
N GLY A 858 -36.32 11.02 4.47
CA GLY A 858 -37.24 9.89 4.57
C GLY A 858 -38.51 10.28 5.33
N ALA A 859 -39.64 9.68 5.01
CA ALA A 859 -40.92 9.98 5.68
C ALA A 859 -41.72 8.72 6.02
N LYS A 860 -42.51 8.77 7.10
CA LYS A 860 -43.47 7.72 7.52
C LYS A 860 -44.71 8.32 8.18
N SER A 861 -45.78 7.53 8.27
CA SER A 861 -47.03 7.89 8.94
C SER A 861 -47.09 7.32 10.37
N VAL A 862 -47.57 8.12 11.32
CA VAL A 862 -47.88 7.70 12.70
C VAL A 862 -49.36 7.94 12.99
N THR A 863 -50.10 6.87 13.26
CA THR A 863 -51.53 6.92 13.62
C THR A 863 -51.70 6.85 15.14
N VAL A 864 -52.31 7.87 15.74
CA VAL A 864 -52.52 8.00 17.18
C VAL A 864 -54.00 7.77 17.52
N SER A 865 -54.28 6.78 18.36
CA SER A 865 -55.63 6.41 18.86
C SER A 865 -55.95 7.08 20.19
N ALA A 866 -57.22 7.23 20.58
CA ALA A 866 -57.59 7.81 21.89
C ALA A 866 -57.31 6.83 23.07
N ALA A 867 -56.94 7.35 24.25
CA ALA A 867 -56.72 6.55 25.47
C ALA A 867 -58.03 6.04 26.10
N ALA A 868 -58.03 4.81 26.62
CA ALA A 868 -59.17 4.20 27.32
C ALA A 868 -59.36 4.79 28.74
N ALA A 869 -60.62 4.93 29.18
CA ALA A 869 -60.94 5.53 30.48
C ALA A 869 -60.76 4.55 31.66
N THR A 870 -60.15 5.01 32.76
CA THR A 870 -60.02 4.25 34.02
C THR A 870 -61.37 4.14 34.74
N ALA A 871 -61.78 2.92 35.11
CA ALA A 871 -62.99 2.67 35.90
C ALA A 871 -62.69 2.67 37.41
N THR A 872 -63.68 2.94 38.26
CA THR A 872 -63.54 2.92 39.74
C THR A 872 -64.51 1.92 40.36
N LEU A 873 -64.02 1.08 41.28
CA LEU A 873 -64.79 0.11 42.06
C LEU A 873 -64.55 0.37 43.56
N VAL A 874 -65.59 0.52 44.39
CA VAL A 874 -65.45 0.89 45.82
C VAL A 874 -66.42 0.14 46.73
N GLY A 875 -66.00 -0.35 47.89
CA GLY A 875 -66.88 -1.19 48.71
C GLY A 875 -66.24 -1.85 49.93
N ALA A 876 -67.06 -2.64 50.62
CA ALA A 876 -66.73 -3.40 51.84
C ALA A 876 -67.80 -4.48 52.10
N GLY A 877 -67.54 -5.41 53.01
CA GLY A 877 -68.52 -6.35 53.60
C GLY A 877 -68.95 -5.92 55.00
N THR A 878 -69.87 -6.68 55.60
CA THR A 878 -70.36 -6.43 56.98
C THR A 878 -70.95 -5.02 57.10
N VAL A 879 -71.97 -4.74 56.29
CA VAL A 879 -72.26 -3.37 55.86
C VAL A 879 -73.16 -2.60 56.82
N ALA A 880 -74.41 -3.02 57.05
CA ALA A 880 -75.39 -2.20 57.75
C ALA A 880 -76.04 -2.88 58.97
N SER A 881 -76.39 -2.09 59.98
CA SER A 881 -77.16 -2.54 61.14
C SER A 881 -77.90 -1.38 61.77
N CYS A 882 -79.18 -1.56 62.09
CA CYS A 882 -80.02 -0.49 62.61
C CYS A 882 -79.52 0.14 63.93
N GLY A 883 -78.62 -0.55 64.65
CA GLY A 883 -78.01 -0.06 65.89
C GLY A 883 -76.63 0.57 65.72
N SER A 884 -76.07 0.59 64.51
CA SER A 884 -74.73 1.13 64.24
C SER A 884 -74.80 2.54 63.66
N THR A 885 -73.74 3.33 63.88
CA THR A 885 -73.48 4.57 63.13
C THR A 885 -72.33 4.41 62.13
N GLY A 886 -71.68 3.24 62.11
CA GLY A 886 -70.52 2.96 61.27
C GLY A 886 -70.89 2.82 59.78
N ASP A 887 -72.08 2.31 59.51
CA ASP A 887 -72.65 2.12 58.17
C ASP A 887 -72.96 3.44 57.47
N GLU A 888 -73.52 4.42 58.18
CA GLU A 888 -73.70 5.77 57.65
C GLU A 888 -72.35 6.46 57.40
N ALA A 889 -71.37 6.24 58.28
CA ALA A 889 -70.05 6.85 58.16
C ALA A 889 -69.24 6.30 56.96
N THR A 890 -69.36 5.01 56.65
CA THR A 890 -68.75 4.42 55.44
C THR A 890 -69.52 4.78 54.17
N ALA A 891 -70.85 4.93 54.24
CA ALA A 891 -71.66 5.43 53.13
C ALA A 891 -71.26 6.86 52.72
N ALA A 892 -70.90 7.73 53.67
CA ALA A 892 -70.39 9.08 53.39
C ALA A 892 -69.08 9.08 52.55
N ILE A 893 -68.23 8.05 52.69
CA ILE A 893 -67.04 7.90 51.84
C ILE A 893 -67.45 7.56 50.41
N ILE A 894 -68.47 6.70 50.26
CA ILE A 894 -69.00 6.27 48.98
C ILE A 894 -69.73 7.43 48.28
N ASP A 895 -70.46 8.29 49.00
CA ASP A 895 -71.06 9.54 48.47
C ASP A 895 -70.02 10.39 47.73
N ALA A 896 -68.81 10.51 48.29
CA ALA A 896 -67.71 11.27 47.71
C ALA A 896 -66.86 10.50 46.68
N THR A 897 -67.17 9.23 46.41
CA THR A 897 -66.40 8.35 45.53
C THR A 897 -67.25 7.83 44.37
N PRO A 898 -67.19 8.51 43.19
CA PRO A 898 -67.83 8.02 41.97
C PRO A 898 -67.28 6.67 41.53
N GLY A 899 -68.12 5.84 40.91
CA GLY A 899 -67.75 4.49 40.44
C GLY A 899 -68.78 3.44 40.81
N THR A 900 -68.51 2.18 40.47
CA THR A 900 -69.33 1.03 40.85
C THR A 900 -69.10 0.70 42.33
N VAL A 901 -70.16 0.42 43.07
CA VAL A 901 -70.10 0.01 44.47
C VAL A 901 -70.15 -1.51 44.54
N PHE A 902 -69.30 -2.16 45.33
CA PHE A 902 -69.44 -3.58 45.63
C PHE A 902 -69.77 -3.82 47.09
N THR A 903 -70.43 -4.93 47.38
CA THR A 903 -70.55 -5.45 48.74
C THR A 903 -70.06 -6.89 48.79
N LEU A 904 -69.49 -7.29 49.91
CA LEU A 904 -68.84 -8.60 50.08
C LEU A 904 -69.69 -9.57 50.91
N GLY A 905 -71.02 -9.48 50.82
CA GLY A 905 -71.92 -10.27 51.67
C GLY A 905 -72.08 -9.73 53.09
N ASP A 906 -73.03 -10.30 53.83
CA ASP A 906 -73.52 -9.78 55.11
C ASP A 906 -73.85 -8.30 54.99
N ASN A 907 -74.72 -8.00 54.04
CA ASN A 907 -75.07 -6.63 53.71
C ASN A 907 -75.86 -5.99 54.85
N VAL A 908 -76.64 -6.76 55.60
CA VAL A 908 -77.45 -6.24 56.69
C VAL A 908 -77.66 -7.19 57.86
N TYR A 909 -77.58 -6.65 59.07
CA TYR A 909 -77.77 -7.35 60.35
C TYR A 909 -79.11 -7.00 61.03
N PRO A 910 -79.62 -7.87 61.93
CA PRO A 910 -79.06 -9.17 62.34
C PRO A 910 -79.30 -10.32 61.35
N SER A 911 -80.07 -10.07 60.29
CA SER A 911 -80.35 -11.04 59.22
C SER A 911 -80.66 -10.32 57.91
N GLY A 912 -80.49 -10.98 56.77
CA GLY A 912 -80.81 -10.44 55.44
C GLY A 912 -82.30 -10.35 55.10
N SER A 913 -83.16 -10.09 56.10
CA SER A 913 -84.60 -9.90 55.87
C SER A 913 -84.89 -8.65 55.05
N LEU A 914 -85.97 -8.66 54.26
CA LEU A 914 -86.38 -7.47 53.50
C LEU A 914 -86.63 -6.26 54.41
N THR A 915 -87.14 -6.49 55.62
CA THR A 915 -87.33 -5.45 56.64
C THR A 915 -86.00 -4.84 57.09
N ASN A 916 -84.96 -5.64 57.31
CA ASN A 916 -83.65 -5.12 57.69
C ASN A 916 -83.01 -4.36 56.52
N TYR A 917 -83.16 -4.84 55.29
CA TYR A 917 -82.76 -4.07 54.10
C TYR A 917 -83.46 -2.71 54.04
N GLN A 918 -84.77 -2.65 54.28
CA GLN A 918 -85.54 -1.40 54.25
C GLN A 918 -85.18 -0.44 55.39
N ASN A 919 -84.93 -0.98 56.59
CA ASN A 919 -84.80 -0.16 57.80
C ASN A 919 -83.35 0.19 58.16
N CYS A 920 -82.39 -0.67 57.81
CA CYS A 920 -80.99 -0.52 58.23
C CYS A 920 -80.07 -0.24 57.04
N TYR A 921 -80.15 -1.02 55.95
CA TYR A 921 -79.29 -0.80 54.77
C TYR A 921 -79.75 0.38 53.91
N ASN A 922 -81.06 0.51 53.69
CA ASN A 922 -81.62 1.51 52.79
C ASN A 922 -81.30 2.96 53.18
N PRO A 923 -81.33 3.35 54.48
CA PRO A 923 -80.96 4.70 54.89
C PRO A 923 -79.47 5.03 54.66
N SER A 924 -78.59 4.05 54.83
CA SER A 924 -77.14 4.20 54.65
C SER A 924 -76.73 3.86 53.22
N TRP A 925 -76.14 2.68 53.00
CA TRP A 925 -75.59 2.26 51.70
C TRP A 925 -76.63 2.11 50.58
N GLY A 926 -77.90 1.88 50.92
CA GLY A 926 -78.96 1.69 49.92
C GLY A 926 -79.23 2.90 49.04
N ARG A 927 -78.80 4.12 49.43
CA ARG A 927 -78.81 5.28 48.54
C ARG A 927 -77.89 5.12 47.32
N HIS A 928 -76.96 4.18 47.36
CA HIS A 928 -76.07 3.83 46.24
C HIS A 928 -76.52 2.61 45.45
N LYS A 929 -77.68 2.02 45.77
CA LYS A 929 -78.19 0.78 45.16
C LYS A 929 -78.14 0.76 43.63
N ALA A 930 -78.40 1.90 42.98
CA ALA A 930 -78.40 2.00 41.52
C ALA A 930 -77.04 1.72 40.86
N ARG A 931 -75.94 1.81 41.62
CA ARG A 931 -74.57 1.52 41.19
C ARG A 931 -73.92 0.41 42.01
N THR A 932 -74.70 -0.34 42.80
CA THR A 932 -74.19 -1.44 43.63
C THR A 932 -74.25 -2.76 42.87
N ALA A 933 -73.13 -3.48 42.85
CA ALA A 933 -72.99 -4.87 42.44
C ALA A 933 -72.77 -5.73 43.71
N PRO A 934 -73.85 -6.27 44.31
CA PRO A 934 -73.79 -6.92 45.62
C PRO A 934 -73.34 -8.39 45.56
N ALA A 935 -72.76 -8.90 46.65
CA ALA A 935 -72.56 -10.33 46.89
C ALA A 935 -73.39 -10.83 48.09
N LEU A 936 -73.61 -12.14 48.12
CA LEU A 936 -74.27 -12.88 49.21
C LEU A 936 -73.26 -13.27 50.29
N GLY A 937 -73.67 -13.19 51.56
CA GLY A 937 -73.02 -13.80 52.72
C GLY A 937 -74.01 -14.67 53.51
N ASN A 938 -73.56 -15.25 54.62
CA ASN A 938 -74.35 -16.21 55.38
C ASN A 938 -75.61 -15.56 55.99
N HIS A 939 -75.57 -14.29 56.38
CA HIS A 939 -76.75 -13.62 56.96
C HIS A 939 -77.89 -13.42 55.96
N GLU A 940 -77.62 -13.42 54.65
CA GLU A 940 -78.67 -13.40 53.63
C GLU A 940 -79.50 -14.68 53.58
N TYR A 941 -79.00 -15.78 54.15
CA TYR A 941 -79.69 -17.07 54.23
C TYR A 941 -80.47 -17.29 55.54
N ASP A 942 -80.33 -16.40 56.53
CA ASP A 942 -80.96 -16.54 57.85
C ASP A 942 -82.49 -16.60 57.80
N THR A 943 -83.11 -15.94 56.81
CA THR A 943 -84.57 -15.90 56.67
C THR A 943 -85.10 -16.98 55.74
N THR A 944 -84.35 -17.34 54.69
CA THR A 944 -84.75 -18.33 53.68
C THR A 944 -83.53 -19.08 53.12
N PRO A 945 -83.65 -20.38 52.79
CA PRO A 945 -82.56 -21.15 52.16
C PRO A 945 -82.14 -20.66 50.77
N THR A 946 -82.90 -19.74 50.16
CA THR A 946 -82.66 -19.21 48.81
C THR A 946 -82.27 -17.74 48.81
N ALA A 947 -82.07 -17.12 49.97
CA ALA A 947 -81.81 -15.69 50.12
C ALA A 947 -82.83 -14.80 49.35
N ALA A 948 -84.12 -15.17 49.38
CA ALA A 948 -85.15 -14.54 48.54
C ALA A 948 -85.29 -13.02 48.75
N ASP A 949 -85.08 -12.56 49.99
CA ASP A 949 -85.18 -11.15 50.36
C ASP A 949 -84.02 -10.31 49.79
N TYR A 950 -82.82 -10.87 49.67
CA TYR A 950 -81.67 -10.23 49.01
C TYR A 950 -81.98 -9.95 47.54
N PHE A 951 -82.45 -10.96 46.80
CA PHE A 951 -82.81 -10.80 45.39
C PHE A 951 -84.01 -9.88 45.20
N THR A 952 -84.98 -9.91 46.14
CA THR A 952 -86.11 -8.99 46.13
C THR A 952 -85.66 -7.54 46.32
N TYR A 953 -84.69 -7.32 47.22
CA TYR A 953 -84.16 -5.98 47.44
C TYR A 953 -83.31 -5.52 46.25
N PHE A 954 -82.26 -6.24 45.85
CA PHE A 954 -81.30 -5.76 44.83
C PHE A 954 -81.78 -5.93 43.38
N GLY A 955 -82.74 -6.81 43.11
CA GLY A 955 -83.27 -7.05 41.77
C GLY A 955 -82.20 -7.53 40.80
N ALA A 956 -82.22 -7.01 39.57
CA ALA A 956 -81.31 -7.44 38.51
C ALA A 956 -79.82 -7.23 38.83
N ALA A 957 -79.47 -6.32 39.74
CA ALA A 957 -78.09 -6.09 40.16
C ALA A 957 -77.49 -7.30 40.87
N ALA A 958 -78.30 -8.16 41.49
CA ALA A 958 -77.87 -9.37 42.18
C ALA A 958 -77.67 -10.58 41.24
N GLY A 959 -77.82 -10.40 39.92
CA GLY A 959 -77.72 -11.48 38.95
C GLY A 959 -78.92 -12.42 38.94
N ASP A 960 -78.71 -13.64 38.45
CA ASP A 960 -79.75 -14.67 38.33
C ASP A 960 -80.10 -15.24 39.72
N PRO A 961 -81.35 -15.09 40.21
CA PRO A 961 -81.77 -15.55 41.54
C PRO A 961 -81.73 -17.08 41.70
N THR A 962 -81.59 -17.83 40.61
CA THR A 962 -81.42 -19.30 40.66
C THR A 962 -79.97 -19.74 40.86
N LYS A 963 -79.01 -18.81 40.74
CA LYS A 963 -77.57 -19.09 40.80
C LYS A 963 -76.88 -18.43 41.98
N GLY A 964 -77.11 -17.13 42.18
CA GLY A 964 -76.44 -16.33 43.22
C GLY A 964 -75.00 -15.92 42.91
N TYR A 965 -74.55 -16.05 41.67
CA TYR A 965 -73.26 -15.57 41.16
C TYR A 965 -73.43 -15.01 39.74
N TYR A 966 -72.60 -14.03 39.35
CA TYR A 966 -72.71 -13.31 38.07
C TYR A 966 -71.39 -12.60 37.69
N GLY A 967 -71.26 -12.20 36.42
CA GLY A 967 -70.11 -11.46 35.89
C GLY A 967 -70.52 -10.20 35.12
N PHE A 968 -69.65 -9.21 35.05
CA PHE A 968 -69.85 -7.97 34.29
C PHE A 968 -68.53 -7.29 33.93
N ASP A 969 -68.54 -6.52 32.83
CA ASP A 969 -67.37 -5.75 32.41
C ASP A 969 -67.41 -4.32 32.99
N LEU A 970 -66.26 -3.87 33.47
CA LEU A 970 -66.07 -2.54 34.05
C LEU A 970 -64.80 -1.90 33.49
N GLY A 971 -64.97 -1.07 32.46
CA GLY A 971 -63.84 -0.52 31.70
C GLY A 971 -63.10 -1.64 30.96
N ALA A 972 -61.79 -1.75 31.18
CA ALA A 972 -60.96 -2.80 30.58
C ALA A 972 -60.93 -4.12 31.41
N TRP A 973 -61.73 -4.21 32.48
CA TRP A 973 -61.71 -5.31 33.44
C TRP A 973 -62.97 -6.17 33.34
N HIS A 974 -62.79 -7.47 33.56
CA HIS A 974 -63.89 -8.40 33.78
C HIS A 974 -64.04 -8.71 35.27
N ILE A 975 -65.23 -8.52 35.84
CA ILE A 975 -65.50 -8.62 37.27
C ILE A 975 -66.49 -9.76 37.53
N VAL A 976 -66.22 -10.61 38.52
CA VAL A 976 -67.09 -11.74 38.90
C VAL A 976 -67.48 -11.70 40.40
N ALA A 977 -68.78 -11.81 40.67
CA ALA A 977 -69.36 -11.93 42.00
C ALA A 977 -69.72 -13.39 42.27
N LEU A 978 -69.15 -13.99 43.32
CA LEU A 978 -69.30 -15.39 43.69
C LEU A 978 -70.02 -15.55 45.04
N ASN A 979 -70.46 -16.77 45.32
CA ASN A 979 -71.24 -17.12 46.51
C ASN A 979 -70.55 -18.24 47.30
N SER A 980 -70.11 -17.90 48.51
CA SER A 980 -69.41 -18.83 49.41
C SER A 980 -70.33 -19.77 50.21
N ASP A 981 -71.64 -19.58 50.13
CA ASP A 981 -72.64 -20.31 50.91
C ASP A 981 -73.34 -21.41 50.10
N VAL A 982 -72.93 -21.58 48.84
CA VAL A 982 -73.26 -22.73 47.98
C VAL A 982 -72.01 -23.55 47.68
N SER A 983 -72.15 -24.71 47.03
CA SER A 983 -71.00 -25.56 46.76
C SER A 983 -69.93 -24.84 45.92
N MET A 984 -68.70 -24.82 46.45
CA MET A 984 -67.48 -24.32 45.81
C MET A 984 -66.54 -25.46 45.40
N SER A 985 -66.98 -26.72 45.51
CA SER A 985 -66.15 -27.88 45.17
C SER A 985 -65.78 -27.88 43.68
N ALA A 986 -64.66 -28.51 43.32
CA ALA A 986 -64.33 -28.77 41.91
C ALA A 986 -65.50 -29.50 41.23
N GLY A 987 -65.92 -29.02 40.06
CA GLY A 987 -67.06 -29.57 39.33
C GLY A 987 -68.44 -29.15 39.87
N SER A 988 -68.51 -28.26 40.86
CA SER A 988 -69.78 -27.62 41.25
C SER A 988 -70.32 -26.75 40.10
N PRO A 989 -71.65 -26.51 40.03
CA PRO A 989 -72.22 -25.63 39.00
C PRO A 989 -71.59 -24.23 38.97
N GLN A 990 -71.25 -23.68 40.14
CA GLN A 990 -70.59 -22.38 40.25
C GLN A 990 -69.16 -22.41 39.70
N GLU A 991 -68.37 -23.43 40.03
CA GLU A 991 -66.98 -23.53 39.55
C GLU A 991 -66.91 -23.77 38.04
N GLN A 992 -67.81 -24.58 37.49
CA GLN A 992 -67.93 -24.79 36.05
C GLN A 992 -68.36 -23.52 35.31
N TRP A 993 -69.33 -22.78 35.87
CA TRP A 993 -69.75 -21.50 35.31
C TRP A 993 -68.60 -20.49 35.32
N LEU A 994 -67.88 -20.36 36.43
CA LEU A 994 -66.77 -19.42 36.57
C LEU A 994 -65.69 -19.64 35.50
N ARG A 995 -65.30 -20.90 35.25
CA ARG A 995 -64.34 -21.22 34.18
C ARG A 995 -64.86 -20.84 32.80
N ALA A 996 -66.13 -21.09 32.53
CA ALA A 996 -66.74 -20.75 31.24
C ALA A 996 -66.84 -19.23 31.04
N ASP A 997 -67.19 -18.50 32.09
CA ASP A 997 -67.30 -17.04 32.10
C ASP A 997 -65.94 -16.40 31.82
N LEU A 998 -64.90 -16.77 32.57
CA LEU A 998 -63.53 -16.27 32.38
C LEU A 998 -62.98 -16.59 30.97
N ALA A 999 -63.32 -17.75 30.40
CA ALA A 999 -62.89 -18.11 29.05
C ALA A 999 -63.62 -17.33 27.95
N ALA A 1000 -64.83 -16.82 28.22
CA ALA A 1000 -65.65 -16.09 27.25
C ALA A 1000 -65.29 -14.59 27.16
N HIS A 1001 -64.55 -14.07 28.13
CA HIS A 1001 -64.24 -12.65 28.28
C HIS A 1001 -62.75 -12.42 27.96
N ALA A 1002 -62.47 -11.54 26.98
CA ALA A 1002 -61.14 -11.33 26.42
C ALA A 1002 -60.33 -10.22 27.13
N GLN A 1003 -60.87 -9.68 28.23
CA GLN A 1003 -60.25 -8.65 29.03
C GLN A 1003 -58.96 -9.20 29.64
N ARG A 1004 -57.89 -8.40 29.55
CA ARG A 1004 -56.59 -8.79 30.12
C ARG A 1004 -56.65 -8.94 31.64
N CYS A 1005 -57.47 -8.13 32.30
CA CYS A 1005 -57.53 -8.05 33.75
C CYS A 1005 -58.85 -8.59 34.28
N SER A 1006 -58.80 -9.39 35.35
CA SER A 1006 -60.01 -9.84 36.05
C SER A 1006 -59.92 -9.77 37.57
N LEU A 1007 -61.08 -9.57 38.21
CA LEU A 1007 -61.23 -9.49 39.67
C LEU A 1007 -62.44 -10.32 40.10
N ALA A 1008 -62.32 -11.02 41.23
CA ALA A 1008 -63.43 -11.75 41.84
C ALA A 1008 -63.74 -11.28 43.27
N TYR A 1009 -64.99 -11.42 43.71
CA TYR A 1009 -65.34 -11.15 45.10
C TYR A 1009 -66.48 -12.03 45.63
N TRP A 1010 -66.44 -12.36 46.92
CA TRP A 1010 -67.47 -13.13 47.65
C TRP A 1010 -67.35 -12.87 49.17
N HIS A 1011 -68.01 -13.65 50.03
CA HIS A 1011 -68.05 -13.37 51.47
C HIS A 1011 -66.92 -13.99 52.31
N HIS A 1012 -66.76 -15.31 52.34
CA HIS A 1012 -65.80 -15.98 53.21
C HIS A 1012 -64.36 -16.01 52.65
N PRO A 1013 -63.34 -15.47 53.36
CA PRO A 1013 -61.97 -15.41 52.85
C PRO A 1013 -61.34 -16.78 52.63
N ARG A 1014 -60.53 -16.91 51.57
CA ARG A 1014 -59.72 -18.12 51.40
C ARG A 1014 -58.51 -18.08 52.33
N PHE A 1015 -57.92 -16.92 52.58
CA PHE A 1015 -56.89 -16.68 53.60
C PHE A 1015 -57.29 -15.56 54.54
N SER A 1016 -57.13 -15.81 55.83
CA SER A 1016 -57.28 -14.80 56.88
C SER A 1016 -56.45 -15.16 58.10
N SER A 1017 -55.80 -14.16 58.69
CA SER A 1017 -55.14 -14.22 60.00
C SER A 1017 -56.12 -14.01 61.16
N GLY A 1018 -57.41 -13.86 60.90
CA GLY A 1018 -58.44 -13.68 61.91
C GLY A 1018 -58.60 -14.90 62.82
N SER A 1019 -58.88 -14.67 64.11
CA SER A 1019 -59.05 -15.74 65.09
C SER A 1019 -60.49 -16.16 65.34
N THR A 1020 -61.47 -15.45 64.75
CA THR A 1020 -62.90 -15.76 64.96
C THR A 1020 -63.40 -16.81 63.97
N HIS A 1021 -63.24 -16.59 62.64
CA HIS A 1021 -63.67 -17.56 61.63
C HIS A 1021 -62.49 -18.16 60.85
N GLY A 1022 -61.45 -17.38 60.58
CA GLY A 1022 -60.21 -17.79 59.92
C GLY A 1022 -60.34 -18.05 58.41
N SER A 1023 -59.39 -18.83 57.89
CA SER A 1023 -59.31 -19.19 56.47
C SER A 1023 -60.31 -20.28 56.07
N MET A 1024 -61.00 -20.14 54.93
CA MET A 1024 -61.92 -21.16 54.40
C MET A 1024 -61.27 -22.00 53.30
N ALA A 1025 -60.79 -23.20 53.64
CA ALA A 1025 -60.14 -24.11 52.68
C ALA A 1025 -61.06 -24.55 51.52
N GLN A 1026 -62.38 -24.57 51.73
CA GLN A 1026 -63.38 -24.97 50.73
C GLN A 1026 -63.41 -24.05 49.50
N ALA A 1027 -62.91 -22.81 49.61
CA ALA A 1027 -62.83 -21.88 48.48
C ALA A 1027 -61.68 -22.20 47.51
N GLN A 1028 -60.80 -23.16 47.84
CA GLN A 1028 -59.63 -23.49 47.02
C GLN A 1028 -59.95 -23.79 45.54
N PRO A 1029 -61.01 -24.53 45.17
CA PRO A 1029 -61.27 -24.83 43.76
C PRO A 1029 -61.67 -23.60 42.93
N LEU A 1030 -62.46 -22.67 43.50
CA LEU A 1030 -62.77 -21.39 42.84
C LEU A 1030 -61.51 -20.55 42.67
N TRP A 1031 -60.66 -20.53 43.71
CA TRP A 1031 -59.40 -19.81 43.68
C TRP A 1031 -58.41 -20.40 42.66
N GLN A 1032 -58.42 -21.72 42.48
CA GLN A 1032 -57.69 -22.39 41.41
C GLN A 1032 -58.20 -21.98 40.02
N ALA A 1033 -59.53 -21.94 39.80
CA ALA A 1033 -60.10 -21.51 38.53
C ALA A 1033 -59.71 -20.07 38.17
N LEU A 1034 -59.74 -19.17 39.16
CA LEU A 1034 -59.28 -17.79 39.02
C LEU A 1034 -57.79 -17.69 38.69
N TYR A 1035 -56.96 -18.48 39.38
CA TYR A 1035 -55.52 -18.48 39.17
C TYR A 1035 -55.16 -19.03 37.78
N ASP A 1036 -55.83 -20.09 37.33
CA ASP A 1036 -55.64 -20.67 35.99
C ASP A 1036 -55.99 -19.67 34.87
N ALA A 1037 -56.99 -18.82 35.11
CA ALA A 1037 -57.44 -17.79 34.17
C ALA A 1037 -56.64 -16.48 34.27
N GLY A 1038 -55.69 -16.38 35.22
CA GLY A 1038 -54.96 -15.16 35.46
C GLY A 1038 -55.84 -14.05 36.07
N ALA A 1039 -56.57 -14.34 37.14
CA ALA A 1039 -57.21 -13.30 37.93
C ALA A 1039 -56.19 -12.53 38.79
N GLU A 1040 -56.41 -11.23 38.97
CA GLU A 1040 -55.49 -10.34 39.68
C GLU A 1040 -55.81 -10.23 41.16
N ILE A 1041 -57.12 -10.09 41.46
CA ILE A 1041 -57.60 -9.66 42.76
C ILE A 1041 -58.76 -10.55 43.21
N VAL A 1042 -58.75 -10.90 44.49
CA VAL A 1042 -59.88 -11.50 45.19
C VAL A 1042 -60.26 -10.64 46.39
N LEU A 1043 -61.55 -10.37 46.57
CA LEU A 1043 -62.08 -9.62 47.70
C LEU A 1043 -63.02 -10.49 48.55
N SER A 1044 -62.94 -10.38 49.88
CA SER A 1044 -63.77 -11.11 50.85
C SER A 1044 -64.07 -10.27 52.10
N GLY A 1045 -65.05 -10.64 52.94
CA GLY A 1045 -65.58 -9.75 54.00
C GLY A 1045 -65.88 -10.35 55.38
N HIS A 1046 -65.96 -11.67 55.54
CA HIS A 1046 -66.52 -12.32 56.74
C HIS A 1046 -65.79 -12.05 58.08
N GLU A 1047 -64.56 -11.55 58.05
CA GLU A 1047 -63.70 -11.42 59.24
C GLU A 1047 -63.80 -10.10 60.00
N HIS A 1048 -64.65 -9.18 59.53
CA HIS A 1048 -64.90 -7.90 60.19
C HIS A 1048 -63.62 -7.06 60.43
N ASN A 1049 -62.61 -7.25 59.60
CA ASN A 1049 -61.32 -6.57 59.65
C ASN A 1049 -60.82 -6.29 58.22
N TYR A 1050 -59.73 -5.55 58.11
CA TYR A 1050 -59.04 -5.34 56.85
C TYR A 1050 -57.71 -6.09 56.84
N GLU A 1051 -57.50 -6.95 55.85
CA GLU A 1051 -56.25 -7.68 55.66
C GLU A 1051 -55.89 -7.74 54.17
N ARG A 1052 -54.63 -7.47 53.82
CA ARG A 1052 -54.11 -7.60 52.46
C ARG A 1052 -52.98 -8.63 52.43
N PHE A 1053 -53.01 -9.49 51.43
CA PHE A 1053 -51.98 -10.50 51.16
C PHE A 1053 -51.08 -10.10 49.98
N ALA A 1054 -49.84 -10.61 49.96
CA ALA A 1054 -49.00 -10.60 48.77
C ALA A 1054 -49.60 -11.50 47.67
N PRO A 1055 -49.26 -11.33 46.38
CA PRO A 1055 -49.69 -12.22 45.30
C PRO A 1055 -49.30 -13.68 45.59
N GLN A 1056 -50.26 -14.59 45.55
CA GLN A 1056 -50.08 -15.97 45.99
C GLN A 1056 -50.87 -17.00 45.17
N THR A 1057 -50.37 -18.24 45.16
CA THR A 1057 -50.95 -19.40 44.49
C THR A 1057 -52.13 -19.99 45.27
N PRO A 1058 -52.95 -20.89 44.69
CA PRO A 1058 -54.10 -21.54 45.33
C PRO A 1058 -53.87 -22.23 46.69
N SER A 1059 -52.62 -22.57 47.00
CA SER A 1059 -52.19 -23.17 48.26
C SER A 1059 -51.61 -22.19 49.28
N GLY A 1060 -51.47 -20.90 48.94
CA GLY A 1060 -50.89 -19.86 49.78
C GLY A 1060 -49.36 -19.74 49.67
N ALA A 1061 -48.77 -20.20 48.57
CA ALA A 1061 -47.35 -19.94 48.29
C ALA A 1061 -47.19 -18.60 47.54
N PRO A 1062 -46.14 -17.81 47.80
CA PRO A 1062 -45.92 -16.55 47.08
C PRO A 1062 -45.66 -16.78 45.58
N ASP A 1063 -46.35 -16.02 44.72
CA ASP A 1063 -46.12 -15.97 43.27
C ASP A 1063 -46.31 -14.53 42.79
N LEU A 1064 -45.19 -13.80 42.63
CA LEU A 1064 -45.23 -12.38 42.22
C LEU A 1064 -45.52 -12.20 40.72
N ALA A 1065 -45.46 -13.27 39.92
CA ALA A 1065 -45.63 -13.19 38.47
C ALA A 1065 -47.07 -13.49 38.05
N ARG A 1066 -47.78 -14.37 38.77
CA ARG A 1066 -49.14 -14.83 38.42
C ARG A 1066 -50.07 -15.01 39.61
N GLY A 1067 -49.61 -14.69 40.82
CA GLY A 1067 -50.38 -14.88 42.05
C GLY A 1067 -51.55 -13.91 42.17
N ILE A 1068 -52.62 -14.38 42.81
CA ILE A 1068 -53.78 -13.54 43.12
C ILE A 1068 -53.50 -12.76 44.39
N ARG A 1069 -53.82 -11.46 44.39
CA ARG A 1069 -53.82 -10.61 45.59
C ARG A 1069 -55.18 -10.68 46.29
N GLU A 1070 -55.22 -11.20 47.51
CA GLU A 1070 -56.44 -11.21 48.33
C GLU A 1070 -56.53 -9.98 49.24
N PHE A 1071 -57.74 -9.41 49.32
CA PHE A 1071 -58.13 -8.42 50.31
C PHE A 1071 -59.35 -8.91 51.10
N VAL A 1072 -59.19 -8.98 52.42
CA VAL A 1072 -60.30 -9.12 53.35
C VAL A 1072 -60.72 -7.72 53.78
N VAL A 1073 -61.99 -7.35 53.62
CA VAL A 1073 -62.52 -5.98 53.81
C VAL A 1073 -63.88 -6.04 54.51
N GLY A 1074 -63.92 -6.57 55.73
CA GLY A 1074 -65.12 -6.63 56.59
C GLY A 1074 -65.41 -5.33 57.36
N THR A 1075 -65.08 -4.18 56.80
CA THR A 1075 -64.99 -2.90 57.52
C THR A 1075 -66.20 -1.97 57.30
N GLY A 1076 -67.32 -2.50 56.80
CA GLY A 1076 -68.49 -1.72 56.39
C GLY A 1076 -69.21 -1.01 57.53
N GLY A 1077 -69.07 -1.48 58.77
CA GLY A 1077 -69.57 -0.83 59.97
C GLY A 1077 -70.88 -1.38 60.52
N GLY A 1078 -71.42 -2.46 59.95
CA GLY A 1078 -72.66 -3.12 60.42
C GLY A 1078 -72.48 -3.96 61.69
N ALA A 1079 -71.26 -4.39 62.00
CA ALA A 1079 -70.95 -5.18 63.19
C ALA A 1079 -69.58 -4.79 63.78
N GLY A 1080 -69.31 -5.27 65.01
CA GLY A 1080 -68.04 -5.02 65.69
C GLY A 1080 -66.86 -5.76 65.04
N ALA A 1081 -65.66 -5.18 65.16
CA ALA A 1081 -64.44 -5.75 64.61
C ALA A 1081 -63.97 -6.99 65.38
N TYR A 1082 -63.50 -8.00 64.66
CA TYR A 1082 -62.89 -9.20 65.27
C TYR A 1082 -61.37 -9.05 65.45
N PRO A 1083 -60.79 -9.74 66.45
CA PRO A 1083 -59.35 -9.75 66.66
C PRO A 1083 -58.62 -10.62 65.64
N PHE A 1084 -57.38 -10.23 65.34
CA PHE A 1084 -56.43 -11.08 64.62
C PHE A 1084 -55.78 -12.11 65.57
N GLY A 1085 -55.55 -13.32 65.04
CA GLY A 1085 -54.71 -14.33 65.63
C GLY A 1085 -53.24 -14.18 65.22
N THR A 1086 -52.53 -15.31 65.19
CA THR A 1086 -51.15 -15.32 64.66
C THR A 1086 -51.19 -15.05 63.16
N PRO A 1087 -50.38 -14.10 62.65
CA PRO A 1087 -50.22 -13.86 61.22
C PRO A 1087 -49.99 -15.15 60.42
N ILE A 1088 -50.79 -15.39 59.39
CA ILE A 1088 -50.53 -16.48 58.44
C ILE A 1088 -49.62 -16.00 57.30
N ALA A 1089 -49.11 -16.94 56.50
CA ALA A 1089 -48.16 -16.65 55.43
C ALA A 1089 -48.72 -15.61 54.44
N ASN A 1090 -47.82 -14.77 53.90
CA ASN A 1090 -48.08 -13.71 52.91
C ASN A 1090 -49.02 -12.57 53.36
N SER A 1091 -49.48 -12.54 54.62
CA SER A 1091 -50.21 -11.40 55.19
C SER A 1091 -49.30 -10.17 55.29
N GLU A 1092 -49.59 -9.12 54.52
CA GLU A 1092 -48.78 -7.90 54.39
C GLU A 1092 -49.29 -6.77 55.29
N VAL A 1093 -50.61 -6.57 55.34
CA VAL A 1093 -51.26 -5.49 56.12
C VAL A 1093 -52.44 -6.06 56.87
N ARG A 1094 -52.59 -5.66 58.15
CA ARG A 1094 -53.70 -6.03 59.04
C ARG A 1094 -54.18 -4.80 59.81
N ILE A 1095 -55.45 -4.46 59.67
CA ILE A 1095 -56.11 -3.33 60.34
C ILE A 1095 -57.39 -3.85 61.00
N THR A 1096 -57.56 -3.62 62.30
CA THR A 1096 -58.76 -3.98 63.07
C THR A 1096 -59.22 -2.77 63.89
N GLY A 1097 -60.51 -2.75 64.27
CA GLY A 1097 -61.13 -1.65 65.01
C GLY A 1097 -61.35 -0.37 64.20
N VAL A 1098 -61.26 -0.44 62.87
CA VAL A 1098 -61.38 0.68 61.95
C VAL A 1098 -62.46 0.38 60.92
N ASN A 1099 -63.40 1.30 60.73
CA ASN A 1099 -64.41 1.23 59.68
C ASN A 1099 -63.92 2.00 58.46
N GLY A 1100 -64.20 1.49 57.26
CA GLY A 1100 -63.70 2.06 56.02
C GLY A 1100 -64.10 1.24 54.79
N VAL A 1101 -63.72 1.74 53.61
CA VAL A 1101 -64.01 1.09 52.31
C VAL A 1101 -62.73 0.93 51.50
N LEU A 1102 -62.67 -0.12 50.68
CA LEU A 1102 -61.60 -0.31 49.70
C LEU A 1102 -62.03 0.33 48.39
N LYS A 1103 -61.22 1.25 47.87
CA LYS A 1103 -61.35 1.84 46.53
C LYS A 1103 -60.30 1.24 45.60
N LEU A 1104 -60.74 0.79 44.43
CA LEU A 1104 -59.91 0.30 43.33
C LEU A 1104 -60.08 1.21 42.11
N ALA A 1105 -58.97 1.65 41.52
CA ALA A 1105 -58.93 2.30 40.21
C ALA A 1105 -58.43 1.26 39.20
N LEU A 1106 -59.28 0.92 38.23
CA LEU A 1106 -59.11 -0.17 37.27
C LEU A 1106 -58.81 0.42 35.89
N GLY A 1107 -57.54 0.44 35.51
CA GLY A 1107 -57.04 0.92 34.22
C GLY A 1107 -56.84 -0.22 33.23
N ASP A 1108 -56.55 0.11 31.97
CA ASP A 1108 -56.17 -0.89 30.98
C ASP A 1108 -54.80 -1.51 31.35
N GLY A 1109 -54.81 -2.78 31.76
CA GLY A 1109 -53.61 -3.50 32.21
C GLY A 1109 -53.06 -3.11 33.60
N THR A 1110 -53.74 -2.24 34.36
CA THR A 1110 -53.24 -1.70 35.63
C THR A 1110 -54.34 -1.56 36.68
N TYR A 1111 -53.98 -1.64 37.96
CA TYR A 1111 -54.87 -1.32 39.07
C TYR A 1111 -54.15 -0.54 40.18
N ALA A 1112 -54.90 0.28 40.89
CA ALA A 1112 -54.46 0.90 42.14
C ALA A 1112 -55.51 0.67 43.23
N TRP A 1113 -55.08 0.45 44.47
CA TRP A 1113 -55.96 0.29 45.62
C TRP A 1113 -55.70 1.35 46.68
N GLN A 1114 -56.75 1.69 47.41
CA GLN A 1114 -56.71 2.58 48.56
C GLN A 1114 -57.78 2.15 49.57
N PHE A 1115 -57.37 1.78 50.78
CA PHE A 1115 -58.26 1.67 51.92
C PHE A 1115 -58.51 3.06 52.51
N ILE A 1116 -59.77 3.49 52.48
CA ILE A 1116 -60.21 4.80 52.94
C ILE A 1116 -60.94 4.61 54.28
N PRO A 1117 -60.33 4.98 55.42
CA PRO A 1117 -60.99 4.90 56.71
C PRO A 1117 -62.04 6.01 56.87
N VAL A 1118 -63.00 5.80 57.77
CA VAL A 1118 -63.94 6.84 58.21
C VAL A 1118 -63.19 8.04 58.79
N ALA A 1119 -63.69 9.25 58.53
CA ALA A 1119 -63.08 10.49 58.98
C ALA A 1119 -62.76 10.47 60.49
N GLY A 1120 -61.52 10.81 60.84
CA GLY A 1120 -61.01 10.79 62.22
C GLY A 1120 -60.24 9.51 62.59
N GLN A 1121 -60.29 8.47 61.76
CA GLN A 1121 -59.45 7.26 61.90
C GLN A 1121 -58.26 7.34 60.94
N THR A 1122 -57.09 6.83 61.33
CA THR A 1122 -55.82 7.07 60.62
C THR A 1122 -55.21 5.84 59.95
N ALA A 1123 -55.76 4.65 60.16
CA ALA A 1123 -55.22 3.44 59.53
C ALA A 1123 -55.59 3.42 58.04
N THR A 1124 -54.57 3.43 57.18
CA THR A 1124 -54.70 3.49 55.71
C THR A 1124 -53.82 2.43 55.07
N ASP A 1125 -54.18 2.01 53.87
CA ASP A 1125 -53.36 1.18 53.00
C ASP A 1125 -53.55 1.65 51.56
N SER A 1126 -52.49 1.63 50.76
CA SER A 1126 -52.57 2.00 49.35
C SER A 1126 -51.43 1.38 48.56
N GLY A 1127 -51.67 1.11 47.28
CA GLY A 1127 -50.66 0.65 46.35
C GLY A 1127 -51.20 0.49 44.95
N SER A 1128 -50.39 -0.10 44.07
CA SER A 1128 -50.76 -0.38 42.68
C SER A 1128 -50.13 -1.66 42.18
N GLY A 1129 -50.72 -2.25 41.15
CA GLY A 1129 -50.23 -3.41 40.44
C GLY A 1129 -50.54 -3.34 38.95
N THR A 1130 -49.91 -4.22 38.20
CA THR A 1130 -50.17 -4.45 36.78
C THR A 1130 -50.80 -5.82 36.62
N CYS A 1131 -51.71 -5.96 35.66
CA CYS A 1131 -52.26 -7.27 35.34
C CYS A 1131 -51.19 -8.14 34.66
N HIS A 1132 -51.13 -9.43 35.00
CA HIS A 1132 -50.16 -10.35 34.40
C HIS A 1132 -50.41 -10.62 32.92
#